data_AF-A0A2E3RQK5-F1
#
_entry.id   AF-A0A2E3RQK5-F1
#
_cell.length_a   1.000
_cell.length_b   1.000
_cell.length_c   1.000
_cell.angle_alpha   90.00
_cell.angle_beta   90.00
_cell.angle_gamma   90.00
#
_symmetry.space_group_name_H-M   'P 1'
#
loop_
_entity.id
_entity.type
_entity.pdbx_description
1 polymer ?
#
loop_
_entity_poly.entity_id
_entity_poly.type
_entity_poly.pdbx_seq_one_letter_code
_entity_poly.pdbx_strand_id
1 'polypeptide(L)'
;MRSPSKPSHTAIHAVSMLLLITHAHGQMGDREGEIQSELPPEFQLPPAPVLTPAEALESFTIEEGFRIELVAAEPLVEDPIAMCFAPDGRLWVLELRSYMPDVDGNNEESPISRVVILEDEDGDGSMDTSTVFMDNLILPRALALSHDGLLIVEPPNLLFCRDLDGDDTCDHVKVLATGFAGIDGIEHAGNGLLRGIDNTFHNSQHHWSFDFDGNDVRLVPVPAHGQWGITQDDHGRLYYSPNSDPILVDELPKTYASHGGRSTDLQGIGRKIVRDKSVWPVRPTPGINRGYQPDMLTDHGRLTRFTAACGPMVYRDDLLGSGFEGDVFVCEPAGNLLKRYTIDEDSRGRLRAAPTYPDREFLASTDERFRPVNLVLGPEGAIYVLDFYRGIIQHRIYVTSFLRKQILQRELDKPVGMGRIWRIVPDKTPTRPVPDLNRSDPIELADHVTHPNGTVRDLAQRLLVERPDPSSVRRLVRLSVESPLARDRFRALWTLEGMDAIEIADVLRASEDESPLVRTAAIRIGERWIDDPEIESMYRTLGSDPVETVRVQAILSSSRRPGSSGIQFMLEMLDGSGPSRATRSAVIAGLAGREREFLSLVENGGILEVENGSSRAILSEVVKFLLDERSPGSRTELLEFAATQSTTRPWQASVVLDRLCSAARTNSATPVQLRLRMEPEGWTRLVTDADALDLPKTLQLDPHLWWPGRVGVQEFIPDVGTGEVAQLIARGKRVYNICISCHQVDGAGLAPLYPPLAGSEYVLGDPDRLSLILLHGLHGPIRVAGRDYDQLMPPAPVKNDEDLAAVMTYIRQAWDNTASAVMPEDVTRIRGLHRGRGRPWTITELDALSGN
;
A
#
# COMPACT_ATOMS: atom_id res chain seq x y z
N MET A 1 -38.28 -28.67 -78.32
CA MET A 1 -38.67 -29.60 -77.24
C MET A 1 -38.06 -29.11 -75.93
N ARG A 2 -38.92 -28.99 -74.92
CA ARG A 2 -38.68 -28.88 -73.46
C ARG A 2 -38.10 -27.59 -72.86
N SER A 3 -38.91 -27.05 -71.94
CA SER A 3 -38.74 -25.96 -70.96
C SER A 3 -37.68 -26.27 -69.88
N PRO A 4 -37.26 -25.28 -69.07
CA PRO A 4 -37.74 -25.26 -67.67
C PRO A 4 -38.06 -23.86 -67.07
N SER A 5 -38.72 -23.94 -65.91
CA SER A 5 -39.46 -22.96 -65.10
C SER A 5 -38.66 -22.31 -63.95
N LYS A 6 -39.22 -21.21 -63.38
CA LYS A 6 -38.78 -20.45 -62.17
C LYS A 6 -38.77 -21.29 -60.86
N PRO A 7 -38.11 -20.80 -59.77
CA PRO A 7 -38.75 -19.98 -58.71
C PRO A 7 -37.85 -18.82 -58.18
N SER A 8 -38.35 -17.60 -57.95
CA SER A 8 -39.01 -16.96 -56.76
C SER A 8 -38.08 -16.44 -55.65
N HIS A 9 -38.12 -15.12 -55.46
CA HIS A 9 -37.52 -14.35 -54.36
C HIS A 9 -38.25 -14.60 -53.04
N THR A 10 -37.52 -14.97 -52.00
CA THR A 10 -37.87 -14.81 -50.58
C THR A 10 -36.58 -14.89 -49.75
N ALA A 11 -35.99 -13.74 -49.43
CA ALA A 11 -34.98 -13.62 -48.38
C ALA A 11 -35.65 -13.06 -47.13
N ILE A 12 -35.44 -13.77 -46.04
CA ILE A 12 -36.21 -13.80 -44.79
C ILE A 12 -35.86 -12.60 -43.90
N HIS A 13 -36.88 -11.92 -43.39
CA HIS A 13 -36.82 -11.18 -42.13
C HIS A 13 -36.81 -12.18 -40.96
N ALA A 14 -35.80 -12.09 -40.10
CA ALA A 14 -35.90 -12.53 -38.71
C ALA A 14 -35.02 -11.65 -37.84
N VAL A 15 -35.67 -10.63 -37.28
CA VAL A 15 -35.26 -9.90 -36.08
C VAL A 15 -34.84 -10.93 -35.03
N SER A 16 -33.56 -10.92 -34.64
CA SER A 16 -33.12 -11.51 -33.38
C SER A 16 -32.63 -10.36 -32.51
N MET A 17 -33.49 -9.97 -31.57
CA MET A 17 -33.13 -9.20 -30.39
C MET A 17 -31.85 -9.78 -29.80
N LEU A 18 -30.71 -9.11 -29.98
CA LEU A 18 -29.70 -9.17 -28.94
C LEU A 18 -30.30 -8.39 -27.77
N LEU A 19 -30.88 -9.13 -26.83
CA LEU A 19 -30.96 -8.68 -25.45
C LEU A 19 -29.52 -8.32 -25.04
N LEU A 20 -29.23 -7.03 -25.06
CA LEU A 20 -28.25 -6.41 -24.17
C LEU A 20 -28.65 -6.85 -22.77
N ILE A 21 -28.11 -7.97 -22.30
CA ILE A 21 -28.04 -8.22 -20.87
C ILE A 21 -26.91 -7.31 -20.39
N THR A 22 -27.24 -6.03 -20.23
CA THR A 22 -26.59 -5.18 -19.24
C THR A 22 -26.69 -5.95 -17.94
N HIS A 23 -25.63 -6.65 -17.55
CA HIS A 23 -25.55 -7.17 -16.19
C HIS A 23 -25.34 -5.94 -15.30
N ALA A 24 -26.46 -5.29 -14.96
CA ALA A 24 -26.55 -4.44 -13.80
C ALA A 24 -26.20 -5.32 -12.60
N HIS A 25 -24.91 -5.37 -12.26
CA HIS A 25 -24.45 -5.91 -10.99
C HIS A 25 -24.85 -4.89 -9.93
N GLY A 26 -26.12 -4.95 -9.54
CA GLY A 26 -26.67 -4.21 -8.42
C GLY A 26 -26.02 -4.66 -7.11
N GLN A 27 -26.09 -3.76 -6.13
CA GLN A 27 -25.74 -3.90 -4.71
C GLN A 27 -25.17 -5.27 -4.27
N MET A 28 -23.88 -5.32 -3.93
CA MET A 28 -23.20 -6.54 -3.46
C MET A 28 -22.66 -6.45 -2.02
N GLY A 29 -22.97 -5.38 -1.28
CA GLY A 29 -22.44 -5.18 0.08
C GLY A 29 -23.08 -6.06 1.16
N ASP A 30 -24.23 -6.69 0.86
CA ASP A 30 -24.94 -7.55 1.81
C ASP A 30 -24.26 -8.90 1.97
N ARG A 31 -24.15 -9.36 3.22
CA ARG A 31 -23.66 -10.70 3.55
C ARG A 31 -24.84 -11.62 3.87
N GLU A 32 -24.80 -12.84 3.34
CA GLU A 32 -25.85 -13.83 3.60
C GLU A 32 -25.98 -14.08 5.13
N GLY A 33 -27.19 -13.93 5.67
CA GLY A 33 -27.48 -14.13 7.09
C GLY A 33 -27.12 -12.94 8.01
N GLU A 34 -26.55 -11.85 7.49
CA GLU A 34 -26.28 -10.64 8.26
C GLU A 34 -27.58 -9.89 8.56
N ILE A 35 -27.87 -9.66 9.85
CA ILE A 35 -29.02 -8.88 10.29
C ILE A 35 -28.64 -7.40 10.26
N GLN A 36 -29.24 -6.66 9.33
CA GLN A 36 -29.05 -5.23 9.17
C GLN A 36 -30.19 -4.48 9.87
N SER A 37 -30.06 -4.32 11.19
CA SER A 37 -31.07 -3.66 12.02
C SER A 37 -31.27 -2.20 11.63
N GLU A 38 -32.48 -1.71 11.84
CA GLU A 38 -32.77 -0.28 11.74
C GLU A 38 -32.00 0.51 12.80
N LEU A 39 -31.72 1.77 12.51
CA LEU A 39 -31.21 2.69 13.52
C LEU A 39 -32.24 2.85 14.65
N PRO A 40 -31.79 2.99 15.91
CA PRO A 40 -32.68 3.26 17.03
C PRO A 40 -33.58 4.48 16.73
N PRO A 41 -34.91 4.40 16.95
CA PRO A 41 -35.85 5.48 16.63
C PRO A 41 -35.60 6.76 17.44
N GLU A 42 -34.90 6.67 18.56
CA GLU A 42 -34.47 7.80 19.38
C GLU A 42 -33.33 8.63 18.76
N PHE A 43 -32.67 8.13 17.71
CA PHE A 43 -31.66 8.91 16.98
C PHE A 43 -32.36 10.06 16.24
N GLN A 44 -32.07 11.30 16.66
CA GLN A 44 -32.60 12.49 16.02
C GLN A 44 -31.85 12.76 14.71
N LEU A 45 -32.27 12.11 13.63
CA LEU A 45 -31.61 12.26 12.32
C LEU A 45 -32.10 13.55 11.61
N PRO A 46 -31.23 14.55 11.42
CA PRO A 46 -31.62 15.75 10.68
C PRO A 46 -31.77 15.45 9.18
N PRO A 47 -32.52 16.30 8.44
CA PRO A 47 -32.53 16.25 6.98
C PRO A 47 -31.12 16.50 6.43
N ALA A 48 -30.88 16.09 5.18
CA ALA A 48 -29.63 16.30 4.46
C ALA A 48 -29.87 17.22 3.25
N PRO A 49 -30.22 18.50 3.47
CA PRO A 49 -30.48 19.44 2.39
C PRO A 49 -29.24 19.63 1.51
N VAL A 50 -29.47 20.10 0.29
CA VAL A 50 -28.39 20.64 -0.56
C VAL A 50 -28.17 22.08 -0.13
N LEU A 51 -26.94 22.41 0.24
CA LEU A 51 -26.55 23.76 0.65
C LEU A 51 -25.80 24.45 -0.49
N THR A 52 -26.04 25.74 -0.66
CA THR A 52 -25.16 26.61 -1.45
C THR A 52 -23.78 26.73 -0.80
N PRO A 53 -22.74 27.20 -1.50
CA PRO A 53 -21.43 27.44 -0.88
C PRO A 53 -21.50 28.35 0.35
N ALA A 54 -22.32 29.41 0.32
CA ALA A 54 -22.48 30.31 1.46
C ALA A 54 -23.14 29.62 2.68
N GLU A 55 -24.18 28.79 2.46
CA GLU A 55 -24.82 28.03 3.54
C GLU A 55 -23.90 26.92 4.08
N ALA A 56 -23.13 26.25 3.21
CA ALA A 56 -22.15 25.26 3.63
C ALA A 56 -21.05 25.89 4.48
N LEU A 57 -20.62 27.12 4.17
CA LEU A 57 -19.66 27.85 4.98
C LEU A 57 -20.13 28.02 6.44
N GLU A 58 -21.42 28.29 6.65
CA GLU A 58 -22.03 28.40 7.99
C GLU A 58 -22.15 27.06 8.72
N SER A 59 -22.04 25.94 8.00
CA SER A 59 -22.17 24.59 8.57
C SER A 59 -20.92 24.09 9.28
N PHE A 60 -19.77 24.73 9.06
CA PHE A 60 -18.47 24.32 9.56
C PHE A 60 -18.21 24.74 11.01
N THR A 61 -17.61 23.83 11.76
CA THR A 61 -16.96 24.09 13.04
C THR A 61 -15.48 23.80 12.88
N ILE A 62 -14.64 24.82 13.06
CA ILE A 62 -13.19 24.74 12.90
C ILE A 62 -12.49 25.13 14.21
N GLU A 63 -11.23 24.71 14.37
CA GLU A 63 -10.38 25.15 15.48
C GLU A 63 -10.35 26.68 15.61
N GLU A 64 -10.40 27.16 16.86
CA GLU A 64 -10.34 28.59 17.17
C GLU A 64 -9.05 29.23 16.62
N GLY A 65 -9.19 30.41 16.01
CA GLY A 65 -8.08 31.13 15.38
C GLY A 65 -7.88 30.83 13.90
N PHE A 66 -8.75 29.99 13.32
CA PHE A 66 -8.78 29.70 11.90
C PHE A 66 -10.14 30.00 11.29
N ARG A 67 -10.11 30.32 10.00
CA ARG A 67 -11.30 30.40 9.15
C ARG A 67 -11.11 29.53 7.92
N ILE A 68 -12.23 29.14 7.35
CA ILE A 68 -12.30 28.45 6.07
C ILE A 68 -12.87 29.41 5.02
N GLU A 69 -12.31 29.39 3.82
CA GLU A 69 -12.66 30.26 2.70
C GLU A 69 -12.97 29.41 1.47
N LEU A 70 -13.92 29.86 0.66
CA LEU A 70 -14.22 29.21 -0.62
C LEU A 70 -13.14 29.58 -1.64
N VAL A 71 -12.60 28.58 -2.33
CA VAL A 71 -11.62 28.77 -3.42
C VAL A 71 -12.32 28.61 -4.77
N ALA A 72 -13.08 27.53 -4.93
CA ALA A 72 -13.83 27.26 -6.16
C ALA A 72 -15.06 26.39 -5.85
N ALA A 73 -16.13 26.60 -6.61
CA ALA A 73 -17.35 25.80 -6.59
C ALA A 73 -17.93 25.74 -8.01
N GLU A 74 -19.06 25.06 -8.17
CA GLU A 74 -19.79 25.02 -9.43
C GLU A 74 -20.12 26.44 -9.95
N PRO A 75 -19.92 26.74 -11.25
CA PRO A 75 -19.54 25.84 -12.35
C PRO A 75 -18.02 25.72 -12.62
N LEU A 76 -17.15 26.36 -11.83
CA LEU A 76 -15.69 26.32 -12.06
C LEU A 76 -15.13 24.91 -11.83
N VAL A 77 -15.67 24.21 -10.83
CA VAL A 77 -15.35 22.83 -10.46
C VAL A 77 -16.62 22.11 -9.99
N GLU A 78 -16.74 20.81 -10.24
CA GLU A 78 -17.92 19.99 -10.00
C GLU A 78 -17.64 18.78 -9.10
N ASP A 79 -16.53 18.05 -9.27
CA ASP A 79 -16.34 16.75 -8.58
C ASP A 79 -14.85 16.49 -8.24
N PRO A 80 -14.17 17.40 -7.51
CA PRO A 80 -12.72 17.38 -7.35
C PRO A 80 -12.26 16.23 -6.42
N ILE A 81 -11.26 15.46 -6.86
CA ILE A 81 -10.67 14.36 -6.06
C ILE A 81 -9.15 14.46 -5.87
N ALA A 82 -8.46 15.18 -6.75
CA ALA A 82 -7.03 15.43 -6.67
C ALA A 82 -6.71 16.79 -7.30
N MET A 83 -5.70 17.48 -6.78
CA MET A 83 -5.19 18.70 -7.38
C MET A 83 -3.68 18.85 -7.17
N CYS A 84 -3.05 19.70 -7.97
CA CYS A 84 -1.70 20.20 -7.70
C CYS A 84 -1.55 21.65 -8.16
N PHE A 85 -0.58 22.37 -7.59
CA PHE A 85 -0.23 23.72 -8.01
C PHE A 85 0.79 23.69 -9.13
N ALA A 86 0.59 24.52 -10.15
CA ALA A 86 1.59 24.84 -11.14
C ALA A 86 2.62 25.86 -10.58
N PRO A 87 3.81 25.96 -11.18
CA PRO A 87 4.84 26.92 -10.77
C PRO A 87 4.42 28.39 -10.78
N ASP A 88 3.41 28.75 -11.57
CA ASP A 88 2.82 30.09 -11.68
C ASP A 88 1.67 30.34 -10.68
N GLY A 89 1.32 29.35 -9.86
CA GLY A 89 0.23 29.44 -8.89
C GLY A 89 -1.12 28.92 -9.38
N ARG A 90 -1.28 28.60 -10.67
CA ARG A 90 -2.53 28.03 -11.21
C ARG A 90 -2.82 26.65 -10.61
N LEU A 91 -4.10 26.32 -10.47
CA LEU A 91 -4.57 25.07 -9.89
C LEU A 91 -4.97 24.07 -10.97
N TRP A 92 -4.38 22.88 -10.94
CA TRP A 92 -4.75 21.78 -11.81
C TRP A 92 -5.58 20.77 -11.03
N VAL A 93 -6.82 20.54 -11.43
CA VAL A 93 -7.81 19.78 -10.66
C VAL A 93 -8.37 18.62 -11.49
N LEU A 94 -8.33 17.41 -10.94
CA LEU A 94 -8.94 16.22 -11.52
C LEU A 94 -10.33 15.99 -10.93
N GLU A 95 -11.31 15.86 -11.80
CA GLU A 95 -12.71 15.68 -11.44
C GLU A 95 -13.21 14.28 -11.77
N LEU A 96 -13.80 13.60 -10.79
CA LEU A 96 -14.32 12.23 -10.89
C LEU A 96 -15.84 12.22 -11.10
N ARG A 97 -16.28 12.79 -12.23
CA ARG A 97 -17.70 13.12 -12.50
C ARG A 97 -18.59 11.91 -12.73
N SER A 98 -17.99 10.77 -13.13
CA SER A 98 -18.74 9.55 -13.41
C SER A 98 -18.90 8.63 -12.22
N TYR A 99 -18.30 8.90 -11.05
CA TYR A 99 -18.37 7.95 -9.93
C TYR A 99 -19.75 7.94 -9.27
N MET A 100 -20.33 6.75 -9.07
CA MET A 100 -21.60 6.52 -8.37
C MET A 100 -22.72 7.54 -8.70
N PRO A 101 -23.05 7.84 -9.97
CA PRO A 101 -23.97 8.92 -10.32
C PRO A 101 -25.41 8.64 -9.84
N ASP A 102 -25.69 7.40 -9.47
CA ASP A 102 -26.80 6.98 -8.64
C ASP A 102 -26.35 5.84 -7.70
N VAL A 103 -27.26 5.38 -6.83
CA VAL A 103 -26.99 4.32 -5.85
C VAL A 103 -26.67 2.95 -6.47
N ASP A 104 -26.96 2.77 -7.75
CA ASP A 104 -26.68 1.54 -8.50
C ASP A 104 -25.37 1.61 -9.29
N GLY A 105 -24.72 2.79 -9.33
CA GLY A 105 -23.52 3.06 -10.11
C GLY A 105 -23.77 2.88 -11.62
N ASN A 106 -24.95 3.29 -12.11
CA ASN A 106 -25.22 3.23 -13.54
C ASN A 106 -24.32 4.21 -14.29
N ASN A 107 -23.76 3.79 -15.43
CA ASN A 107 -22.95 4.66 -16.30
C ASN A 107 -21.62 5.15 -15.69
N GLU A 108 -21.05 4.46 -14.69
CA GLU A 108 -19.77 4.85 -14.07
C GLU A 108 -18.58 4.89 -15.04
N GLU A 109 -18.65 4.12 -16.12
CA GLU A 109 -17.63 4.08 -17.17
C GLU A 109 -17.84 5.17 -18.24
N SER A 110 -18.78 6.10 -18.04
CA SER A 110 -18.98 7.21 -18.98
C SER A 110 -17.73 8.11 -19.00
N PRO A 111 -17.21 8.45 -20.18
CA PRO A 111 -16.04 9.31 -20.33
C PRO A 111 -16.45 10.78 -20.13
N ILE A 112 -16.77 11.17 -18.91
CA ILE A 112 -17.21 12.53 -18.57
C ILE A 112 -16.35 13.20 -17.51
N SER A 113 -15.40 12.44 -16.93
CA SER A 113 -14.40 12.97 -16.01
C SER A 113 -13.38 13.81 -16.80
N ARG A 114 -12.74 14.77 -16.14
CA ARG A 114 -11.85 15.73 -16.81
C ARG A 114 -10.80 16.29 -15.85
N VAL A 115 -9.81 16.97 -16.41
CA VAL A 115 -8.88 17.85 -15.71
C VAL A 115 -9.20 19.29 -16.11
N VAL A 116 -9.31 20.17 -15.13
CA VAL A 116 -9.47 21.62 -15.33
C VAL A 116 -8.30 22.39 -14.72
N ILE A 117 -7.99 23.53 -15.33
CA ILE A 117 -7.05 24.53 -14.83
C ILE A 117 -7.88 25.69 -14.30
N LEU A 118 -7.66 26.04 -13.03
CA LEU A 118 -8.29 27.18 -12.39
C LEU A 118 -7.26 28.28 -12.17
N GLU A 119 -7.65 29.52 -12.43
CA GLU A 119 -6.82 30.71 -12.29
C GLU A 119 -7.52 31.77 -11.45
N ASP A 120 -6.74 32.42 -10.59
CA ASP A 120 -7.11 33.56 -9.76
C ASP A 120 -6.49 34.80 -10.42
N GLU A 121 -7.33 35.60 -11.10
CA GLU A 121 -6.90 36.72 -11.94
C GLU A 121 -6.57 37.98 -11.11
N ASP A 122 -7.11 38.09 -9.90
CA ASP A 122 -6.99 39.29 -9.05
C ASP A 122 -6.17 39.08 -7.76
N GLY A 123 -5.81 37.84 -7.46
CA GLY A 123 -4.97 37.45 -6.33
C GLY A 123 -5.69 37.46 -4.99
N ASP A 124 -7.02 37.42 -4.95
CA ASP A 124 -7.79 37.36 -3.71
C ASP A 124 -7.84 35.94 -3.10
N GLY A 125 -7.43 34.94 -3.88
CA GLY A 125 -7.38 33.54 -3.51
C GLY A 125 -8.62 32.71 -3.85
N SER A 126 -9.59 33.32 -4.50
CA SER A 126 -10.72 32.68 -5.17
C SER A 126 -10.37 32.50 -6.64
N MET A 127 -10.81 31.40 -7.25
CA MET A 127 -10.59 31.19 -8.68
C MET A 127 -11.67 31.91 -9.49
N ASP A 128 -11.29 32.55 -10.59
CA ASP A 128 -12.16 33.31 -11.48
C ASP A 128 -12.51 32.55 -12.75
N THR A 129 -11.56 31.78 -13.29
CA THR A 129 -11.71 31.08 -14.57
C THR A 129 -11.45 29.58 -14.45
N SER A 130 -11.99 28.82 -15.41
CA SER A 130 -11.84 27.37 -15.51
C SER A 130 -11.67 26.98 -16.97
N THR A 131 -10.52 26.38 -17.28
CA THR A 131 -10.16 25.88 -18.62
C THR A 131 -10.10 24.36 -18.58
N VAL A 132 -10.80 23.68 -19.49
CA VAL A 132 -10.74 22.21 -19.58
C VAL A 132 -9.48 21.82 -20.32
N PHE A 133 -8.49 21.30 -19.60
CA PHE A 133 -7.23 20.84 -20.18
C PHE A 133 -7.38 19.49 -20.88
N MET A 134 -8.07 18.53 -20.24
CA MET A 134 -8.30 17.20 -20.79
C MET A 134 -9.66 16.69 -20.35
N ASP A 135 -10.46 16.18 -21.28
CA ASP A 135 -11.77 15.58 -21.00
C ASP A 135 -11.83 14.11 -21.42
N ASN A 136 -13.04 13.54 -21.41
CA ASN A 136 -13.30 12.16 -21.80
C ASN A 136 -12.55 11.10 -20.96
N LEU A 137 -12.17 11.44 -19.74
CA LEU A 137 -11.52 10.51 -18.82
C LEU A 137 -12.53 9.53 -18.21
N ILE A 138 -12.09 8.29 -18.01
CA ILE A 138 -12.90 7.23 -17.38
C ILE A 138 -12.33 6.89 -16.00
N LEU A 139 -13.07 7.25 -14.96
CA LEU A 139 -12.71 6.98 -13.56
C LEU A 139 -11.24 7.29 -13.19
N PRO A 140 -10.71 8.48 -13.51
CA PRO A 140 -9.31 8.81 -13.22
C PRO A 140 -9.08 8.94 -11.71
N ARG A 141 -7.81 8.82 -11.28
CA ARG A 141 -7.45 8.62 -9.85
C ARG A 141 -6.41 9.56 -9.29
N ALA A 142 -5.52 10.08 -10.12
CA ALA A 142 -4.43 10.94 -9.68
C ALA A 142 -3.90 11.76 -10.85
N LEU A 143 -3.30 12.91 -10.52
CA LEU A 143 -2.62 13.79 -11.47
C LEU A 143 -1.30 14.30 -10.86
N ALA A 144 -0.31 14.59 -11.70
CA ALA A 144 0.89 15.33 -11.30
C ALA A 144 1.51 16.05 -12.51
N LEU A 145 1.84 17.32 -12.35
CA LEU A 145 2.62 18.05 -13.36
C LEU A 145 4.06 17.54 -13.39
N SER A 146 4.60 17.29 -14.57
CA SER A 146 6.00 16.94 -14.77
C SER A 146 6.48 17.34 -16.17
N HIS A 147 7.69 17.85 -16.26
CA HIS A 147 8.32 18.36 -17.47
C HIS A 147 7.42 19.42 -18.13
N ASP A 148 6.96 19.15 -19.36
CA ASP A 148 6.07 20.02 -20.14
C ASP A 148 4.65 19.44 -20.27
N GLY A 149 4.25 18.56 -19.35
CA GLY A 149 2.94 17.95 -19.40
C GLY A 149 2.39 17.48 -18.05
N LEU A 150 1.37 16.64 -18.15
CA LEU A 150 0.59 16.12 -17.04
C LEU A 150 0.60 14.59 -17.04
N LEU A 151 1.04 14.01 -15.93
CA LEU A 151 0.86 12.59 -15.64
C LEU A 151 -0.56 12.37 -15.06
N ILE A 152 -1.27 11.36 -15.56
CA ILE A 152 -2.61 11.00 -15.08
C ILE A 152 -2.67 9.50 -14.86
N VAL A 153 -3.18 9.08 -13.69
CA VAL A 153 -3.60 7.68 -13.50
C VAL A 153 -5.06 7.57 -13.90
N GLU A 154 -5.32 7.04 -15.09
CA GLU A 154 -6.64 6.61 -15.56
C GLU A 154 -6.62 5.09 -15.67
N PRO A 155 -7.01 4.35 -14.61
CA PRO A 155 -6.86 2.90 -14.57
C PRO A 155 -7.45 2.22 -15.82
N PRO A 156 -6.71 1.30 -16.47
CA PRO A 156 -5.51 0.62 -15.98
C PRO A 156 -4.18 1.34 -16.30
N ASN A 157 -4.23 2.55 -16.84
CA ASN A 157 -3.11 3.23 -17.49
C ASN A 157 -2.52 4.36 -16.64
N LEU A 158 -1.20 4.54 -16.79
CA LEU A 158 -0.51 5.79 -16.52
C LEU A 158 -0.35 6.52 -17.86
N LEU A 159 -0.96 7.69 -17.97
CA LEU A 159 -0.96 8.54 -19.15
C LEU A 159 0.01 9.71 -18.95
N PHE A 160 0.59 10.20 -20.04
CA PHE A 160 1.27 11.48 -20.12
C PHE A 160 0.64 12.31 -21.24
N CYS A 161 0.00 13.40 -20.84
CA CYS A 161 -0.62 14.36 -21.73
C CYS A 161 0.26 15.62 -21.84
N ARG A 162 0.41 16.17 -23.03
CA ARG A 162 1.16 17.41 -23.29
C ARG A 162 0.32 18.39 -24.08
N ASP A 163 0.50 19.67 -23.75
CA ASP A 163 0.12 20.82 -24.57
C ASP A 163 1.34 21.18 -25.43
N LEU A 164 1.16 21.22 -26.75
CA LEU A 164 2.22 21.43 -27.74
C LEU A 164 2.14 22.80 -28.40
N ASP A 165 1.05 23.54 -28.24
CA ASP A 165 0.85 24.85 -28.87
C ASP A 165 0.58 26.01 -27.88
N GLY A 166 0.45 25.70 -26.59
CA GLY A 166 0.34 26.66 -25.50
C GLY A 166 -1.07 27.19 -25.30
N ASP A 167 -2.10 26.46 -25.73
CA ASP A 167 -3.50 26.84 -25.59
C ASP A 167 -4.18 26.31 -24.30
N ASP A 168 -3.40 25.71 -23.39
CA ASP A 168 -3.87 25.07 -22.17
C ASP A 168 -4.82 23.88 -22.43
N THR A 169 -4.65 23.17 -23.56
CA THR A 169 -5.36 21.94 -23.91
C THR A 169 -4.40 20.77 -24.20
N CYS A 170 -4.87 19.55 -23.93
CA CYS A 170 -4.16 18.32 -24.24
C CYS A 170 -4.11 18.03 -25.75
N ASP A 171 -2.94 18.17 -26.37
CA ASP A 171 -2.72 17.85 -27.79
C ASP A 171 -2.29 16.40 -28.04
N HIS A 172 -1.54 15.82 -27.09
CA HIS A 172 -0.89 14.53 -27.28
C HIS A 172 -0.91 13.69 -26.02
N VAL A 173 -1.47 12.48 -26.10
CA VAL A 173 -1.53 11.50 -25.02
C VAL A 173 -0.64 10.29 -25.34
N LYS A 174 0.27 9.95 -24.41
CA LYS A 174 1.07 8.73 -24.43
C LYS A 174 0.69 7.84 -23.25
N VAL A 175 0.47 6.54 -23.49
CA VAL A 175 0.40 5.54 -22.42
C VAL A 175 1.83 5.18 -22.03
N LEU A 176 2.24 5.51 -20.80
CA LEU A 176 3.58 5.25 -20.28
C LEU A 176 3.70 3.84 -19.68
N ALA A 177 2.68 3.41 -18.95
CA ALA A 177 2.62 2.12 -18.31
C ALA A 177 1.18 1.65 -18.11
N THR A 178 1.01 0.35 -17.91
CA THR A 178 -0.26 -0.30 -17.58
C THR A 178 -0.12 -1.10 -16.30
N GLY A 179 -1.23 -1.42 -15.64
CA GLY A 179 -1.23 -2.22 -14.39
C GLY A 179 -1.76 -1.47 -13.17
N PHE A 180 -2.27 -0.25 -13.38
CA PHE A 180 -2.89 0.58 -12.35
C PHE A 180 -4.36 0.21 -12.08
N ALA A 181 -4.86 -0.87 -12.70
CA ALA A 181 -6.22 -1.38 -12.49
C ALA A 181 -6.45 -1.77 -11.04
N GLY A 182 -7.65 -1.52 -10.52
CA GLY A 182 -8.08 -2.12 -9.26
C GLY A 182 -8.47 -3.58 -9.44
N ILE A 183 -8.31 -4.38 -8.39
CA ILE A 183 -8.49 -5.83 -8.43
C ILE A 183 -9.97 -6.22 -8.70
N ASP A 184 -10.94 -5.43 -8.19
CA ASP A 184 -12.38 -5.70 -8.32
C ASP A 184 -13.22 -4.41 -8.53
N GLY A 185 -12.57 -3.28 -8.80
CA GLY A 185 -13.23 -1.99 -8.93
C GLY A 185 -12.30 -0.83 -8.58
N ILE A 186 -12.81 0.38 -8.75
CA ILE A 186 -12.01 1.59 -8.67
C ILE A 186 -11.43 1.84 -7.27
N GLU A 187 -12.08 1.37 -6.19
CA GLU A 187 -11.64 1.56 -4.80
C GLU A 187 -10.26 0.95 -4.46
N HIS A 188 -9.79 -0.02 -5.24
CA HIS A 188 -8.49 -0.67 -5.06
C HIS A 188 -7.52 -0.41 -6.22
N ALA A 189 -7.81 0.59 -7.06
CA ALA A 189 -6.93 1.00 -8.14
C ALA A 189 -5.75 1.82 -7.63
N GLY A 190 -4.63 1.75 -8.37
CA GLY A 190 -3.48 2.59 -8.12
C GLY A 190 -3.89 4.07 -8.13
N ASN A 191 -3.38 4.83 -7.17
CA ASN A 191 -3.60 6.27 -7.09
C ASN A 191 -2.40 6.94 -6.43
N GLY A 192 -2.48 8.25 -6.25
CA GLY A 192 -1.31 9.05 -5.93
C GLY A 192 -0.38 9.17 -7.14
N LEU A 193 0.39 10.24 -7.17
CA LEU A 193 1.48 10.53 -8.11
C LEU A 193 2.43 11.49 -7.40
N LEU A 194 2.89 11.10 -6.21
CA LEU A 194 3.74 11.97 -5.39
C LEU A 194 5.18 11.88 -5.88
N ARG A 195 5.73 12.98 -6.39
CA ARG A 195 7.18 13.09 -6.63
C ARG A 195 7.89 13.22 -5.29
N GLY A 196 8.61 12.17 -4.90
CA GLY A 196 9.40 12.10 -3.69
C GLY A 196 10.57 13.08 -3.69
N ILE A 197 11.13 13.33 -2.51
CA ILE A 197 12.34 14.17 -2.40
C ILE A 197 13.54 13.58 -3.15
N ASP A 198 13.56 12.28 -3.37
CA ASP A 198 14.56 11.55 -4.17
C ASP A 198 14.24 11.52 -5.67
N ASN A 199 13.37 12.42 -6.14
CA ASN A 199 12.98 12.58 -7.54
C ASN A 199 12.19 11.40 -8.14
N THR A 200 11.89 10.35 -7.36
CA THR A 200 11.07 9.20 -7.78
C THR A 200 9.59 9.48 -7.58
N PHE A 201 8.73 9.04 -8.50
CA PHE A 201 7.27 9.04 -8.29
C PHE A 201 6.81 7.84 -7.48
N HIS A 202 6.03 8.10 -6.43
CA HIS A 202 5.43 7.12 -5.56
C HIS A 202 3.91 7.10 -5.68
N ASN A 203 3.38 5.89 -5.64
CA ASN A 203 1.95 5.60 -5.73
C ASN A 203 1.44 4.97 -4.42
N SER A 204 0.17 5.19 -4.13
CA SER A 204 -0.65 4.51 -3.15
C SER A 204 -1.37 3.34 -3.80
N GLN A 205 -1.56 2.25 -3.06
CA GLN A 205 -2.21 1.01 -3.47
C GLN A 205 -1.62 0.42 -4.77
N HIS A 206 -0.30 0.48 -4.93
CA HIS A 206 0.36 0.05 -6.16
C HIS A 206 1.78 -0.49 -5.93
N HIS A 207 2.17 -1.49 -6.75
CA HIS A 207 3.44 -2.22 -6.62
C HIS A 207 4.62 -1.58 -7.36
N TRP A 208 4.41 -0.40 -7.96
CA TRP A 208 5.44 0.30 -8.71
C TRP A 208 5.62 1.71 -8.17
N SER A 209 6.87 2.07 -7.88
CA SER A 209 7.35 3.46 -7.97
C SER A 209 8.06 3.62 -9.32
N PHE A 210 8.30 4.83 -9.79
CA PHE A 210 8.95 5.02 -11.07
C PHE A 210 9.72 6.33 -11.18
N ASP A 211 10.81 6.30 -11.96
CA ASP A 211 11.44 7.51 -12.47
C ASP A 211 10.82 7.84 -13.82
N PHE A 212 10.70 9.13 -14.14
CA PHE A 212 10.19 9.62 -15.41
C PHE A 212 11.14 10.67 -15.98
N ASP A 213 11.62 10.47 -17.20
CA ASP A 213 12.60 11.34 -17.87
C ASP A 213 11.97 12.35 -18.85
N GLY A 214 10.65 12.50 -18.79
CA GLY A 214 9.88 13.33 -19.72
C GLY A 214 9.40 12.58 -20.96
N ASN A 215 9.86 11.35 -21.18
CA ASN A 215 9.39 10.50 -22.28
C ASN A 215 9.00 9.10 -21.79
N ASP A 216 9.86 8.39 -21.07
CA ASP A 216 9.66 7.00 -20.66
C ASP A 216 9.76 6.84 -19.14
N VAL A 217 9.18 5.75 -18.62
CA VAL A 217 9.21 5.43 -17.19
C VAL A 217 10.10 4.23 -16.90
N ARG A 218 10.84 4.31 -15.80
CA ARG A 218 11.59 3.18 -15.24
C ARG A 218 10.88 2.70 -13.98
N LEU A 219 10.19 1.56 -14.08
CA LEU A 219 9.43 1.00 -12.96
C LEU A 219 10.36 0.30 -11.95
N VAL A 220 10.13 0.58 -10.66
CA VAL A 220 10.81 -0.02 -9.52
C VAL A 220 9.79 -0.77 -8.67
N PRO A 221 9.96 -2.10 -8.47
CA PRO A 221 9.05 -2.86 -7.63
C PRO A 221 9.10 -2.37 -6.19
N VAL A 222 7.93 -2.23 -5.56
CA VAL A 222 7.79 -1.82 -4.16
C VAL A 222 6.60 -2.57 -3.52
N PRO A 223 6.52 -2.65 -2.18
CA PRO A 223 5.29 -3.05 -1.51
C PRO A 223 4.15 -2.08 -1.84
N ALA A 224 2.95 -2.61 -2.06
CA ALA A 224 1.75 -1.80 -2.24
C ALA A 224 1.20 -1.41 -0.86
N HIS A 225 1.11 -0.10 -0.61
CA HIS A 225 0.66 0.48 0.65
C HIS A 225 -0.41 1.53 0.44
N GLY A 226 -1.27 1.73 1.45
CA GLY A 226 -2.34 2.71 1.41
C GLY A 226 -3.58 2.22 0.68
N GLN A 227 -4.53 3.11 0.48
CA GLN A 227 -5.70 2.92 -0.37
C GLN A 227 -6.16 4.25 -0.94
N TRP A 228 -6.13 5.31 -0.12
CA TRP A 228 -6.64 6.63 -0.49
C TRP A 228 -5.65 7.74 -0.13
N GLY A 229 -4.81 8.10 -1.09
CA GLY A 229 -3.83 9.18 -0.96
C GLY A 229 -2.46 8.75 -0.45
N ILE A 230 -1.51 9.65 -0.64
CA ILE A 230 -0.10 9.54 -0.24
C ILE A 230 0.46 10.97 -0.04
N THR A 231 1.32 11.15 0.95
CA THR A 231 2.06 12.41 1.19
C THR A 231 3.47 12.09 1.72
N GLN A 232 4.30 13.13 1.89
CA GLN A 232 5.62 13.01 2.49
C GLN A 232 5.91 14.13 3.48
N ASP A 233 6.80 13.87 4.43
CA ASP A 233 7.37 14.89 5.29
C ASP A 233 8.68 15.49 4.72
N ASP A 234 9.31 16.40 5.46
CA ASP A 234 10.59 17.01 5.06
C ASP A 234 11.80 16.05 5.15
N HIS A 235 11.62 14.85 5.71
CA HIS A 235 12.64 13.80 5.74
C HIS A 235 12.48 12.81 4.58
N GLY A 236 11.44 12.96 3.74
CA GLY A 236 11.12 12.05 2.65
C GLY A 236 10.45 10.75 3.10
N ARG A 237 9.91 10.68 4.33
CA ARG A 237 9.12 9.54 4.80
C ARG A 237 7.74 9.59 4.16
N LEU A 238 7.24 8.46 3.69
CA LEU A 238 5.96 8.38 2.97
C LEU A 238 4.83 8.01 3.92
N TYR A 239 3.71 8.74 3.84
CA TYR A 239 2.52 8.56 4.67
C TYR A 239 1.34 8.17 3.78
N TYR A 240 0.55 7.19 4.23
CA TYR A 240 -0.59 6.63 3.50
C TYR A 240 -1.79 6.44 4.42
N SER A 241 -2.98 6.30 3.82
CA SER A 241 -4.18 5.86 4.52
C SER A 241 -4.77 4.60 3.85
N PRO A 242 -4.69 3.42 4.50
CA PRO A 242 -5.38 2.20 4.05
C PRO A 242 -6.80 2.11 4.63
N ASN A 243 -7.58 3.19 4.51
CA ASN A 243 -8.99 3.26 4.88
C ASN A 243 -9.28 3.31 6.41
N SER A 244 -9.48 2.19 7.11
CA SER A 244 -9.86 2.23 8.54
C SER A 244 -8.67 2.49 9.49
N ASP A 245 -7.45 2.51 8.96
CA ASP A 245 -6.27 3.02 9.64
C ASP A 245 -5.92 4.39 9.04
N PRO A 246 -5.93 5.47 9.82
CA PRO A 246 -5.77 6.82 9.26
C PRO A 246 -4.34 7.15 8.81
N ILE A 247 -3.32 6.49 9.39
CA ILE A 247 -1.91 6.74 9.05
C ILE A 247 -1.09 5.46 9.09
N LEU A 248 -0.48 5.15 7.95
CA LEU A 248 0.58 4.17 7.74
C LEU A 248 1.83 4.91 7.25
N VAL A 249 3.02 4.56 7.74
CA VAL A 249 4.27 5.26 7.38
C VAL A 249 5.36 4.29 6.91
N ASP A 250 6.05 4.69 5.84
CA ASP A 250 7.35 4.13 5.44
C ASP A 250 8.45 5.06 5.98
N GLU A 251 9.13 4.63 7.06
CA GLU A 251 10.23 5.35 7.70
C GLU A 251 11.56 5.19 6.94
N LEU A 252 11.64 4.19 6.05
CA LEU A 252 12.76 3.91 5.17
C LEU A 252 12.28 3.94 3.72
N PRO A 253 13.16 4.17 2.73
CA PRO A 253 12.77 4.11 1.33
C PRO A 253 12.24 2.71 0.98
N LYS A 254 10.96 2.62 0.60
CA LYS A 254 10.28 1.34 0.36
C LYS A 254 10.88 0.52 -0.78
N THR A 255 11.72 1.11 -1.63
CA THR A 255 12.49 0.41 -2.67
C THR A 255 13.44 -0.64 -2.11
N TYR A 256 13.93 -0.51 -0.87
CA TYR A 256 14.73 -1.55 -0.23
C TYR A 256 13.90 -2.71 0.32
N ALA A 257 12.58 -2.53 0.42
CA ALA A 257 11.69 -3.58 0.86
C ALA A 257 11.34 -4.57 -0.25
N SER A 258 11.75 -4.31 -1.50
CA SER A 258 11.52 -5.19 -2.63
C SER A 258 12.82 -5.43 -3.41
N HIS A 259 13.27 -6.68 -3.45
CA HIS A 259 14.46 -7.08 -4.20
C HIS A 259 14.21 -8.41 -4.92
N GLY A 260 14.78 -8.57 -6.12
CA GLY A 260 14.60 -9.80 -6.92
C GLY A 260 13.14 -10.12 -7.28
N GLY A 261 12.27 -9.10 -7.33
CA GLY A 261 10.83 -9.27 -7.60
C GLY A 261 9.99 -9.75 -6.41
N ARG A 262 10.55 -9.77 -5.18
CA ARG A 262 9.85 -10.18 -3.96
C ARG A 262 9.87 -9.07 -2.91
N SER A 263 8.76 -8.89 -2.19
CA SER A 263 8.67 -7.99 -1.04
C SER A 263 9.14 -8.68 0.24
N THR A 264 9.78 -7.91 1.12
CA THR A 264 10.38 -8.35 2.38
C THR A 264 9.71 -7.63 3.56
N ASP A 265 9.83 -8.20 4.76
CA ASP A 265 9.33 -7.61 6.00
C ASP A 265 10.39 -6.70 6.64
N LEU A 266 10.83 -5.72 5.85
CA LEU A 266 11.79 -4.72 6.30
C LEU A 266 11.18 -3.88 7.42
N GLN A 267 11.79 -3.90 8.61
CA GLN A 267 11.40 -3.07 9.74
C GLN A 267 11.42 -1.58 9.33
N GLY A 268 10.33 -0.86 9.59
CA GLY A 268 10.20 0.56 9.21
C GLY A 268 9.29 0.79 8.01
N ILE A 269 8.90 -0.27 7.30
CA ILE A 269 8.03 -0.20 6.13
C ILE A 269 6.60 -0.58 6.54
N GLY A 270 5.60 0.20 6.12
CA GLY A 270 4.18 -0.06 6.40
C GLY A 270 3.83 -0.01 7.89
N ARG A 271 4.44 0.91 8.65
CA ARG A 271 4.21 1.01 10.10
C ARG A 271 2.94 1.76 10.43
N LYS A 272 2.07 1.14 11.24
CA LYS A 272 0.94 1.83 11.88
C LYS A 272 1.46 2.62 13.08
N ILE A 273 1.26 3.94 13.06
CA ILE A 273 1.75 4.83 14.11
C ILE A 273 0.63 5.41 14.99
N VAL A 274 -0.62 5.26 14.57
CA VAL A 274 -1.82 5.71 15.29
C VAL A 274 -2.36 4.61 16.19
N ARG A 275 -2.59 4.93 17.47
CA ARG A 275 -3.27 4.05 18.43
C ARG A 275 -4.73 4.40 18.61
N ASP A 276 -5.02 5.68 18.77
CA ASP A 276 -6.38 6.20 18.93
C ASP A 276 -6.93 6.66 17.58
N LYS A 277 -7.95 5.92 17.12
CA LYS A 277 -8.63 6.15 15.84
C LYS A 277 -10.03 6.74 16.04
N SER A 278 -10.33 7.22 17.25
CA SER A 278 -11.62 7.82 17.55
C SER A 278 -11.84 9.09 16.73
N VAL A 279 -13.10 9.31 16.38
CA VAL A 279 -13.54 10.52 15.68
C VAL A 279 -14.72 11.16 16.39
N TRP A 280 -14.86 12.48 16.24
CA TRP A 280 -15.85 13.30 16.94
C TRP A 280 -16.70 14.14 15.98
N PRO A 281 -17.57 13.51 15.15
CA PRO A 281 -18.51 14.24 14.31
C PRO A 281 -19.42 15.17 15.14
N VAL A 282 -19.78 16.31 14.58
CA VAL A 282 -20.66 17.30 15.23
C VAL A 282 -22.16 17.01 15.00
N ARG A 283 -22.48 16.04 14.13
CA ARG A 283 -23.83 15.61 13.76
C ARG A 283 -23.98 14.08 13.81
N PRO A 284 -25.19 13.51 13.94
CA PRO A 284 -25.43 12.09 13.69
C PRO A 284 -25.02 11.70 12.26
N THR A 285 -24.37 10.56 12.08
CA THR A 285 -23.79 10.08 10.81
C THR A 285 -24.43 8.75 10.41
N PRO A 286 -25.72 8.73 10.02
CA PRO A 286 -26.40 7.49 9.66
C PRO A 286 -25.95 6.95 8.28
N GLY A 287 -25.41 7.82 7.41
CA GLY A 287 -24.93 7.48 6.07
C GLY A 287 -23.59 6.74 6.03
N ILE A 288 -23.26 5.95 7.04
CA ILE A 288 -22.05 5.12 7.09
C ILE A 288 -22.37 3.68 6.68
N ASN A 289 -21.44 3.04 5.96
CA ASN A 289 -21.59 1.63 5.66
C ASN A 289 -21.53 0.82 6.97
N ARG A 290 -22.47 -0.11 7.15
CA ARG A 290 -22.58 -0.94 8.36
C ARG A 290 -22.83 -0.19 9.67
N GLY A 291 -23.46 0.98 9.63
CA GLY A 291 -23.83 1.74 10.84
C GLY A 291 -24.78 1.01 11.81
N TYR A 292 -25.40 -0.09 11.39
CA TYR A 292 -26.18 -1.00 12.23
C TYR A 292 -25.33 -1.89 13.15
N GLN A 293 -24.02 -1.99 12.94
CA GLN A 293 -23.16 -2.83 13.76
C GLN A 293 -22.89 -2.18 15.14
N PRO A 294 -22.77 -2.99 16.21
CA PRO A 294 -22.42 -2.49 17.53
C PRO A 294 -21.14 -1.64 17.51
N ASP A 295 -21.10 -0.63 18.37
CA ASP A 295 -19.96 0.28 18.59
C ASP A 295 -19.53 1.13 17.37
N MET A 296 -20.22 1.08 16.23
CA MET A 296 -19.94 1.96 15.09
C MET A 296 -20.48 3.37 15.30
N LEU A 297 -21.63 3.47 15.96
CA LEU A 297 -22.27 4.72 16.31
C LEU A 297 -22.39 4.83 17.84
N THR A 298 -22.16 6.02 18.36
CA THR A 298 -22.54 6.42 19.73
C THR A 298 -24.06 6.34 19.93
N ASP A 299 -24.52 6.48 21.17
CA ASP A 299 -25.95 6.59 21.54
C ASP A 299 -26.65 7.82 20.90
N HIS A 300 -25.89 8.73 20.30
CA HIS A 300 -26.40 9.88 19.54
C HIS A 300 -26.28 9.70 18.02
N GLY A 301 -26.01 8.48 17.56
CA GLY A 301 -25.89 8.16 16.13
C GLY A 301 -24.64 8.73 15.46
N ARG A 302 -23.62 9.13 16.21
CA ARG A 302 -22.35 9.68 15.69
C ARG A 302 -21.29 8.60 15.53
N LEU A 303 -20.53 8.63 14.43
CA LEU A 303 -19.41 7.72 14.15
C LEU A 303 -18.39 7.75 15.29
N THR A 304 -17.92 6.58 15.72
CA THR A 304 -17.00 6.46 16.86
C THR A 304 -15.53 6.37 16.49
N ARG A 305 -15.21 5.94 15.26
CA ARG A 305 -13.85 5.72 14.75
C ARG A 305 -13.80 5.84 13.23
N PHE A 306 -12.61 6.00 12.68
CA PHE A 306 -12.42 6.02 11.23
C PHE A 306 -13.04 4.80 10.53
N THR A 307 -13.71 5.06 9.42
CA THR A 307 -14.29 4.06 8.51
C THR A 307 -13.97 4.34 7.05
N ALA A 308 -13.57 5.57 6.72
CA ALA A 308 -13.28 6.02 5.36
C ALA A 308 -12.03 6.92 5.29
N ALA A 309 -11.02 6.71 6.15
CA ALA A 309 -9.89 7.64 6.23
C ALA A 309 -9.16 7.78 4.89
N CYS A 310 -8.89 9.00 4.47
CA CYS A 310 -8.24 9.31 3.20
C CYS A 310 -7.46 10.62 3.24
N GLY A 311 -6.70 10.88 2.16
CA GLY A 311 -6.04 12.17 1.93
C GLY A 311 -5.13 12.64 3.07
N PRO A 312 -4.22 11.78 3.60
CA PRO A 312 -3.29 12.24 4.63
C PRO A 312 -2.41 13.36 4.06
N MET A 313 -2.19 14.43 4.81
CA MET A 313 -1.30 15.51 4.46
C MET A 313 -0.42 15.89 5.65
N VAL A 314 0.90 15.82 5.48
CA VAL A 314 1.86 16.37 6.44
C VAL A 314 1.95 17.88 6.22
N TYR A 315 1.72 18.67 7.26
CA TYR A 315 1.86 20.13 7.17
C TYR A 315 3.34 20.54 7.21
N ARG A 316 3.84 21.16 6.14
CA ARG A 316 5.27 21.45 5.90
C ARG A 316 5.53 22.95 5.71
N ASP A 317 4.94 23.75 6.58
CA ASP A 317 4.87 25.20 6.45
C ASP A 317 4.72 25.85 7.84
N ASP A 318 4.88 27.18 7.94
CA ASP A 318 4.82 27.94 9.20
C ASP A 318 3.61 28.89 9.33
N LEU A 319 2.73 28.97 8.33
CA LEU A 319 1.59 29.90 8.31
C LEU A 319 0.60 29.64 9.45
N LEU A 320 0.26 28.38 9.73
CA LEU A 320 -0.68 28.02 10.81
C LEU A 320 -0.09 28.22 12.22
N GLY A 321 1.20 28.56 12.32
CA GLY A 321 1.89 28.88 13.57
C GLY A 321 2.66 27.71 14.17
N SER A 322 3.36 28.01 15.26
CA SER A 322 4.22 27.04 15.95
C SER A 322 3.43 25.84 16.47
N GLY A 323 3.90 24.63 16.18
CA GLY A 323 3.29 23.38 16.63
C GLY A 323 2.38 22.70 15.61
N PHE A 324 2.22 23.27 14.41
CA PHE A 324 1.52 22.62 13.29
C PHE A 324 2.49 21.90 12.33
N GLU A 325 3.72 22.40 12.20
CA GLU A 325 4.72 21.81 11.33
C GLU A 325 5.00 20.34 11.73
N GLY A 326 4.88 19.44 10.76
CA GLY A 326 5.03 17.99 10.96
C GLY A 326 3.76 17.26 11.39
N ASP A 327 2.70 17.97 11.78
CA ASP A 327 1.41 17.34 12.08
C ASP A 327 0.75 16.80 10.81
N VAL A 328 -0.04 15.75 10.99
CA VAL A 328 -0.74 15.06 9.89
C VAL A 328 -2.23 15.30 9.99
N PHE A 329 -2.79 15.83 8.90
CA PHE A 329 -4.23 16.00 8.73
C PHE A 329 -4.78 14.84 7.90
N VAL A 330 -5.94 14.31 8.30
CA VAL A 330 -6.57 13.15 7.64
C VAL A 330 -8.07 13.43 7.47
N CYS A 331 -8.60 13.17 6.28
CA CYS A 331 -10.02 13.28 5.99
C CYS A 331 -10.79 12.06 6.54
N GLU A 332 -12.00 12.29 7.02
CA GLU A 332 -13.00 11.26 7.28
C GLU A 332 -14.32 11.70 6.61
N PRO A 333 -14.49 11.40 5.31
CA PRO A 333 -15.65 11.82 4.55
C PRO A 333 -16.94 11.27 5.11
N ALA A 334 -16.98 10.03 5.63
CA ALA A 334 -18.19 9.43 6.17
C ALA A 334 -18.66 10.15 7.46
N GLY A 335 -17.70 10.67 8.22
CA GLY A 335 -17.92 11.48 9.43
C GLY A 335 -18.02 12.99 9.21
N ASN A 336 -17.88 13.48 7.96
CA ASN A 336 -17.95 14.90 7.60
C ASN A 336 -16.89 15.78 8.32
N LEU A 337 -15.66 15.29 8.47
CA LEU A 337 -14.63 15.93 9.30
C LEU A 337 -13.19 15.78 8.78
N LEU A 338 -12.30 16.63 9.28
CA LEU A 338 -10.85 16.53 9.20
C LEU A 338 -10.27 16.37 10.60
N LYS A 339 -9.45 15.33 10.78
CA LYS A 339 -8.73 15.08 12.02
C LYS A 339 -7.29 15.54 11.91
N ARG A 340 -6.75 16.06 13.02
CA ARG A 340 -5.34 16.40 13.18
C ARG A 340 -4.67 15.43 14.15
N TYR A 341 -3.51 14.93 13.75
CA TYR A 341 -2.61 14.11 14.54
C TYR A 341 -1.30 14.83 14.77
N THR A 342 -0.89 14.91 16.04
CA THR A 342 0.46 15.33 16.38
C THR A 342 1.40 14.15 16.29
N ILE A 343 2.54 14.35 15.61
CA ILE A 343 3.54 13.31 15.36
C ILE A 343 4.72 13.51 16.32
N ASP A 344 4.95 12.51 17.16
CA ASP A 344 6.11 12.44 18.04
C ASP A 344 7.13 11.43 17.52
N GLU A 345 8.40 11.83 17.51
CA GLU A 345 9.53 10.96 17.21
C GLU A 345 10.34 10.70 18.49
N ASP A 346 10.48 9.43 18.88
CA ASP A 346 11.28 9.10 20.06
C ASP A 346 12.79 9.18 19.77
N SER A 347 13.61 9.09 20.83
CA SER A 347 15.08 9.19 20.70
C SER A 347 15.73 8.09 19.85
N ARG A 348 14.97 7.10 19.37
CA ARG A 348 15.42 6.05 18.45
C ARG A 348 14.87 6.25 17.04
N GLY A 349 14.25 7.39 16.76
CA GLY A 349 13.69 7.73 15.46
C GLY A 349 12.35 7.06 15.16
N ARG A 350 11.65 6.53 16.16
CA ARG A 350 10.36 5.86 15.93
C ARG A 350 9.21 6.84 16.06
N LEU A 351 8.36 6.84 15.04
CA LEU A 351 7.17 7.69 15.00
C LEU A 351 6.01 7.10 15.81
N ARG A 352 5.24 8.02 16.40
CA ARG A 352 3.93 7.82 17.02
C ARG A 352 3.02 8.98 16.66
N ALA A 353 1.74 8.69 16.49
CA ALA A 353 0.72 9.70 16.23
C ALA A 353 -0.35 9.66 17.33
N ALA A 354 -0.70 10.82 17.85
CA ALA A 354 -1.77 11.01 18.83
C ALA A 354 -2.76 12.07 18.33
N PRO A 355 -4.09 11.88 18.54
CA PRO A 355 -5.04 12.94 18.28
C PRO A 355 -4.65 14.22 19.03
N THR A 356 -4.59 15.34 18.33
CA THR A 356 -4.26 16.63 18.96
C THR A 356 -5.38 17.07 19.92
N TYR A 357 -6.62 16.75 19.58
CA TYR A 357 -7.80 17.00 20.43
C TYR A 357 -8.45 15.69 20.86
N PRO A 358 -8.76 15.52 22.16
CA PRO A 358 -9.34 14.28 22.66
C PRO A 358 -10.87 14.17 22.47
N ASP A 359 -11.57 15.29 22.20
CA ASP A 359 -13.03 15.39 22.26
C ASP A 359 -13.67 16.20 21.11
N ARG A 360 -12.87 16.59 20.11
CA ARG A 360 -13.32 17.34 18.93
C ARG A 360 -12.41 17.07 17.74
N GLU A 361 -12.77 17.66 16.60
CA GLU A 361 -11.97 17.61 15.37
C GLU A 361 -11.43 18.98 14.99
N PHE A 362 -10.43 18.99 14.11
CA PHE A 362 -9.85 20.23 13.59
C PHE A 362 -10.86 20.99 12.72
N LEU A 363 -11.57 20.27 11.86
CA LEU A 363 -12.73 20.75 11.10
C LEU A 363 -13.82 19.68 11.15
N ALA A 364 -15.07 20.07 11.36
CA ALA A 364 -16.23 19.20 11.20
C ALA A 364 -17.42 20.00 10.67
N SER A 365 -18.30 19.34 9.90
CA SER A 365 -19.48 19.99 9.32
C SER A 365 -20.79 19.39 9.83
N THR A 366 -21.81 20.23 9.93
CA THR A 366 -23.21 19.80 10.09
C THR A 366 -23.89 19.45 8.77
N ASP A 367 -23.29 19.81 7.63
CA ASP A 367 -23.68 19.36 6.29
C ASP A 367 -23.18 17.92 6.06
N GLU A 368 -24.11 17.02 5.76
CA GLU A 368 -23.76 15.63 5.46
C GLU A 368 -23.14 15.42 4.09
N ARG A 369 -23.35 16.38 3.18
CA ARG A 369 -22.82 16.33 1.82
C ARG A 369 -21.39 16.82 1.78
N PHE A 370 -20.90 17.51 2.81
CA PHE A 370 -19.48 17.80 2.97
C PHE A 370 -18.68 16.50 3.08
N ARG A 371 -17.96 16.15 2.01
CA ARG A 371 -17.17 14.92 1.91
C ARG A 371 -15.73 15.29 1.55
N PRO A 372 -14.90 15.67 2.53
CA PRO A 372 -13.49 15.91 2.27
C PRO A 372 -12.83 14.60 1.83
N VAL A 373 -12.21 14.59 0.64
CA VAL A 373 -11.60 13.38 0.06
C VAL A 373 -10.09 13.51 -0.14
N ASN A 374 -9.56 14.73 -0.11
CA ASN A 374 -8.12 14.98 -0.26
C ASN A 374 -7.72 16.33 0.33
N LEU A 375 -6.44 16.47 0.68
CA LEU A 375 -5.83 17.68 1.25
C LEU A 375 -4.56 18.03 0.49
N VAL A 376 -4.32 19.32 0.24
CA VAL A 376 -3.12 19.83 -0.42
C VAL A 376 -2.58 21.06 0.31
N LEU A 377 -1.26 21.12 0.49
CA LEU A 377 -0.59 22.30 1.04
C LEU A 377 -0.46 23.36 -0.06
N GLY A 378 -1.07 24.53 0.14
CA GLY A 378 -0.93 25.67 -0.76
C GLY A 378 0.47 26.30 -0.73
N PRO A 379 0.96 26.90 -1.83
CA PRO A 379 2.25 27.59 -1.87
C PRO A 379 2.31 28.82 -0.94
N GLU A 380 1.16 29.38 -0.59
CA GLU A 380 1.00 30.43 0.41
C GLU A 380 0.98 29.92 1.86
N GLY A 381 0.83 28.61 2.06
CA GLY A 381 0.85 27.93 3.36
C GLY A 381 -0.51 27.46 3.90
N ALA A 382 -1.61 27.70 3.19
CA ALA A 382 -2.95 27.26 3.58
C ALA A 382 -3.15 25.75 3.37
N ILE A 383 -4.15 25.19 4.06
CA ILE A 383 -4.61 23.82 3.80
C ILE A 383 -5.79 23.87 2.83
N TYR A 384 -5.62 23.32 1.63
CA TYR A 384 -6.71 23.15 0.67
C TYR A 384 -7.45 21.84 0.94
N VAL A 385 -8.78 21.90 0.93
CA VAL A 385 -9.68 20.78 1.17
C VAL A 385 -10.50 20.54 -0.10
N LEU A 386 -10.33 19.36 -0.69
CA LEU A 386 -11.15 18.92 -1.81
C LEU A 386 -12.38 18.24 -1.24
N ASP A 387 -13.50 18.96 -1.33
CA ASP A 387 -14.81 18.51 -0.91
C ASP A 387 -15.56 17.95 -2.11
N PHE A 388 -15.79 16.64 -2.11
CA PHE A 388 -16.51 15.97 -3.19
C PHE A 388 -18.01 16.35 -3.24
N TYR A 389 -18.50 17.03 -2.20
CA TYR A 389 -19.87 17.53 -2.02
C TYR A 389 -20.97 16.61 -2.56
N ARG A 390 -21.12 15.43 -1.92
CA ARG A 390 -22.10 14.44 -2.36
C ARG A 390 -22.56 13.52 -1.24
N GLY A 391 -23.73 12.90 -1.41
CA GLY A 391 -24.25 11.99 -0.40
C GLY A 391 -23.60 10.60 -0.42
N ILE A 392 -23.32 10.05 -1.60
CA ILE A 392 -22.72 8.72 -1.78
C ILE A 392 -21.19 8.80 -1.90
N ILE A 393 -20.46 8.12 -1.03
CA ILE A 393 -18.99 7.96 -1.15
C ILE A 393 -18.56 6.52 -1.39
N GLN A 394 -19.41 5.54 -1.08
CA GLN A 394 -19.13 4.11 -1.21
C GLN A 394 -19.47 3.61 -2.61
N HIS A 395 -18.58 2.84 -3.22
CA HIS A 395 -18.84 2.19 -4.50
C HIS A 395 -19.89 1.07 -4.36
N ARG A 396 -20.71 0.88 -5.41
CA ARG A 396 -21.86 -0.04 -5.46
C ARG A 396 -21.56 -1.46 -5.00
N ILE A 397 -20.34 -1.94 -5.17
CA ILE A 397 -19.92 -3.29 -4.79
C ILE A 397 -19.93 -3.50 -3.26
N TYR A 398 -19.86 -2.42 -2.47
CA TYR A 398 -19.80 -2.48 -1.01
C TYR A 398 -21.03 -1.87 -0.32
N VAL A 399 -21.97 -1.29 -1.06
CA VAL A 399 -23.19 -0.70 -0.50
C VAL A 399 -24.07 -1.81 0.10
N THR A 400 -24.39 -1.69 1.39
CA THR A 400 -25.33 -2.58 2.10
C THR A 400 -26.77 -2.11 1.93
N SER A 401 -27.75 -2.98 2.19
CA SER A 401 -29.19 -2.69 2.13
C SER A 401 -29.56 -1.59 3.11
N PHE A 402 -28.93 -1.62 4.29
CA PHE A 402 -28.98 -0.57 5.27
C PHE A 402 -28.52 0.77 4.69
N LEU A 403 -27.31 0.84 4.14
CA LEU A 403 -26.77 2.09 3.60
C LEU A 403 -27.62 2.59 2.42
N ARG A 404 -28.05 1.68 1.53
CA ARG A 404 -28.96 2.01 0.43
C ARG A 404 -30.25 2.65 0.93
N LYS A 405 -30.83 2.10 2.00
CA LYS A 405 -32.03 2.68 2.63
C LYS A 405 -31.75 4.08 3.16
N GLN A 406 -30.63 4.29 3.85
CA GLN A 406 -30.23 5.62 4.32
C GLN A 406 -30.03 6.61 3.17
N ILE A 407 -29.44 6.16 2.06
CA ILE A 407 -29.24 6.97 0.85
C ILE A 407 -30.58 7.42 0.28
N LEU A 408 -31.48 6.48 0.00
CA LEU A 408 -32.75 6.77 -0.67
C LEU A 408 -33.72 7.56 0.21
N GLN A 409 -33.81 7.26 1.50
CA GLN A 409 -34.72 7.97 2.41
C GLN A 409 -34.34 9.42 2.65
N ARG A 410 -33.07 9.77 2.41
CA ARG A 410 -32.51 11.08 2.72
C ARG A 410 -32.00 11.78 1.46
N GLU A 411 -32.38 11.24 0.30
CA GLU A 411 -32.11 11.77 -1.04
C GLU A 411 -30.62 12.04 -1.28
N LEU A 412 -29.74 11.16 -0.78
CA LEU A 412 -28.29 11.32 -0.83
C LEU A 412 -27.68 10.91 -2.19
N ASP A 413 -28.43 10.26 -3.05
CA ASP A 413 -28.00 9.88 -4.41
C ASP A 413 -27.94 11.07 -5.37
N LYS A 414 -28.58 12.20 -5.02
CA LYS A 414 -28.59 13.42 -5.82
C LYS A 414 -28.51 14.67 -4.92
N PRO A 415 -28.18 15.84 -5.48
CA PRO A 415 -27.52 16.04 -6.77
C PRO A 415 -26.07 15.53 -6.74
N VAL A 416 -25.45 15.47 -7.93
CA VAL A 416 -24.02 15.22 -8.16
C VAL A 416 -23.42 16.43 -8.89
N GLY A 417 -22.09 16.57 -8.93
CA GLY A 417 -21.42 17.68 -9.62
C GLY A 417 -21.50 19.03 -8.89
N MET A 418 -21.46 19.02 -7.56
CA MET A 418 -21.56 20.21 -6.70
C MET A 418 -20.35 20.37 -5.75
N GLY A 419 -19.29 19.62 -6.04
CA GLY A 419 -18.01 19.58 -5.35
C GLY A 419 -17.29 20.92 -5.34
N ARG A 420 -16.46 21.11 -4.32
CA ARG A 420 -15.91 22.41 -3.94
C ARG A 420 -14.46 22.27 -3.51
N ILE A 421 -13.74 23.37 -3.62
CA ILE A 421 -12.41 23.52 -3.05
C ILE A 421 -12.50 24.62 -1.99
N TRP A 422 -12.06 24.28 -0.79
CA TRP A 422 -11.96 25.21 0.34
C TRP A 422 -10.50 25.40 0.71
N ARG A 423 -10.15 26.51 1.36
CA ARG A 423 -8.86 26.68 2.02
C ARG A 423 -9.01 27.10 3.48
N ILE A 424 -8.12 26.62 4.33
CA ILE A 424 -8.06 26.94 5.76
C ILE A 424 -6.86 27.84 6.02
N VAL A 425 -7.12 28.98 6.63
CA VAL A 425 -6.12 30.02 6.92
C VAL A 425 -6.29 30.55 8.35
N PRO A 426 -5.22 31.11 8.97
CA PRO A 426 -5.35 31.75 10.27
C PRO A 426 -6.19 33.03 10.19
N ASP A 427 -7.00 33.30 11.20
CA ASP A 427 -7.92 34.46 11.26
C ASP A 427 -7.22 35.82 11.12
N LYS A 428 -6.01 35.92 11.65
CA LYS A 428 -5.32 37.20 11.84
C LYS A 428 -4.02 37.32 11.08
N THR A 429 -3.47 36.20 10.61
CA THR A 429 -2.19 36.17 9.90
C THR A 429 -2.48 36.20 8.41
N PRO A 430 -1.96 37.19 7.67
CA PRO A 430 -2.09 37.19 6.21
C PRO A 430 -1.32 36.01 5.61
N THR A 431 -1.82 35.51 4.49
CA THR A 431 -1.13 34.50 3.68
C THR A 431 0.15 35.08 3.07
N ARG A 432 1.08 34.20 2.69
CA ARG A 432 2.29 34.61 1.95
C ARG A 432 1.95 34.85 0.47
N PRO A 433 2.65 35.78 -0.21
CA PRO A 433 2.57 35.86 -1.67
C PRO A 433 3.02 34.55 -2.30
N VAL A 434 2.30 34.10 -3.34
CA VAL A 434 2.68 32.94 -4.14
C VAL A 434 3.75 33.38 -5.14
N PRO A 435 4.97 32.81 -5.12
CA PRO A 435 5.99 33.13 -6.11
C PRO A 435 5.67 32.46 -7.44
N ASP A 436 5.77 33.21 -8.54
CA ASP A 436 5.77 32.63 -9.89
C ASP A 436 7.18 32.12 -10.22
N LEU A 437 7.37 30.81 -10.01
CA LEU A 437 8.65 30.14 -10.21
C LEU A 437 8.99 29.97 -11.70
N ASN A 438 8.07 30.17 -12.64
CA ASN A 438 8.40 30.18 -14.07
C ASN A 438 9.22 31.42 -14.45
N ARG A 439 9.21 32.47 -13.61
CA ARG A 439 9.93 33.73 -13.83
C ARG A 439 11.25 33.82 -13.07
N SER A 440 11.48 32.91 -12.12
CA SER A 440 12.73 32.85 -11.37
C SER A 440 13.90 32.48 -12.26
N ASP A 441 15.03 33.16 -12.09
CA ASP A 441 16.28 32.70 -12.70
C ASP A 441 16.80 31.41 -12.00
N PRO A 442 17.76 30.67 -12.58
CA PRO A 442 18.23 29.43 -11.97
C PRO A 442 18.83 29.57 -10.56
N ILE A 443 19.41 30.73 -10.22
CA ILE A 443 19.97 30.99 -8.89
C ILE A 443 18.83 31.28 -7.90
N GLU A 444 17.83 32.07 -8.30
CA GLU A 444 16.62 32.30 -7.52
C GLU A 444 15.85 30.98 -7.28
N LEU A 445 15.74 30.11 -8.28
CA LEU A 445 15.17 28.77 -8.12
C LEU A 445 15.95 27.95 -7.08
N ALA A 446 17.28 28.02 -7.07
CA ALA A 446 18.08 27.35 -6.04
C ALA A 446 17.84 27.91 -4.63
N ASP A 447 17.56 29.20 -4.50
CA ASP A 447 17.16 29.78 -3.21
C ASP A 447 15.81 29.24 -2.74
N HIS A 448 14.84 29.05 -3.65
CA HIS A 448 13.53 28.49 -3.35
C HIS A 448 13.56 27.02 -2.86
N VAL A 449 14.65 26.28 -3.08
CA VAL A 449 14.84 24.94 -2.48
C VAL A 449 14.85 24.99 -0.95
N THR A 450 15.14 26.14 -0.35
CA THR A 450 15.14 26.37 1.11
C THR A 450 13.96 27.21 1.61
N HIS A 451 12.95 27.44 0.75
CA HIS A 451 11.77 28.22 1.09
C HIS A 451 11.02 27.61 2.30
N PRO A 452 10.39 28.39 3.21
CA PRO A 452 9.66 27.84 4.37
C PRO A 452 8.46 26.95 4.00
N ASN A 453 7.84 27.16 2.83
CA ASN A 453 6.74 26.34 2.32
C ASN A 453 7.22 25.10 1.55
N GLY A 454 6.72 23.92 1.93
CA GLY A 454 7.05 22.64 1.30
C GLY A 454 6.66 22.52 -0.18
N THR A 455 5.53 23.09 -0.60
CA THR A 455 5.09 23.06 -2.00
C THR A 455 6.03 23.88 -2.89
N VAL A 456 6.45 25.07 -2.45
CA VAL A 456 7.45 25.88 -3.16
C VAL A 456 8.79 25.16 -3.26
N ARG A 457 9.25 24.50 -2.18
CA ARG A 457 10.48 23.68 -2.21
C ARG A 457 10.40 22.54 -3.23
N ASP A 458 9.28 21.81 -3.23
CA ASP A 458 9.07 20.67 -4.11
C ASP A 458 9.01 21.12 -5.59
N LEU A 459 8.34 22.23 -5.90
CA LEU A 459 8.29 22.80 -7.25
C LEU A 459 9.65 23.33 -7.72
N ALA A 460 10.39 24.04 -6.87
CA ALA A 460 11.72 24.55 -7.20
C ALA A 460 12.70 23.41 -7.51
N GLN A 461 12.72 22.37 -6.67
CA GLN A 461 13.53 21.16 -6.93
C GLN A 461 13.12 20.49 -8.25
N ARG A 462 11.82 20.32 -8.50
CA ARG A 462 11.32 19.74 -9.76
C ARG A 462 11.84 20.52 -10.97
N LEU A 463 11.68 21.85 -10.98
CA LEU A 463 12.11 22.69 -12.10
C LEU A 463 13.62 22.62 -12.33
N LEU A 464 14.43 22.65 -11.26
CA LEU A 464 15.88 22.52 -11.36
C LEU A 464 16.31 21.16 -11.91
N VAL A 465 15.64 20.07 -11.52
CA VAL A 465 15.95 18.71 -11.98
C VAL A 465 15.50 18.50 -13.43
N GLU A 466 14.31 18.97 -13.80
CA GLU A 466 13.76 18.80 -15.16
C GLU A 466 14.41 19.77 -16.17
N ARG A 467 14.98 20.89 -15.70
CA ARG A 467 15.65 21.91 -16.53
C ARG A 467 16.98 22.35 -15.89
N PRO A 468 17.98 21.46 -15.82
CA PRO A 468 19.22 21.74 -15.10
C PRO A 468 20.02 22.86 -15.77
N ASP A 469 20.43 23.84 -14.96
CA ASP A 469 21.30 24.94 -15.39
C ASP A 469 22.58 24.99 -14.51
N PRO A 470 23.79 24.93 -15.10
CA PRO A 470 25.04 24.93 -14.33
C PRO A 470 25.26 26.15 -13.42
N SER A 471 24.58 27.28 -13.69
CA SER A 471 24.72 28.50 -12.88
C SER A 471 24.17 28.35 -11.46
N SER A 472 23.22 27.43 -11.23
CA SER A 472 22.62 27.18 -9.92
C SER A 472 23.43 26.20 -9.06
N VAL A 473 24.28 25.37 -9.66
CA VAL A 473 25.05 24.30 -8.99
C VAL A 473 25.89 24.83 -7.84
N ARG A 474 26.65 25.92 -8.06
CA ARG A 474 27.47 26.52 -6.98
C ARG A 474 26.61 26.97 -5.80
N ARG A 475 25.41 27.50 -6.07
CA ARG A 475 24.50 27.94 -5.03
C ARG A 475 23.97 26.74 -4.23
N LEU A 476 23.57 25.67 -4.91
CA LEU A 476 23.11 24.43 -4.28
C LEU A 476 24.19 23.73 -3.45
N VAL A 477 25.43 23.64 -3.95
CA VAL A 477 26.59 23.11 -3.18
C VAL A 477 26.83 23.95 -1.92
N ARG A 478 26.68 25.26 -2.01
CA ARG A 478 26.78 26.13 -0.84
C ARG A 478 25.65 25.84 0.16
N LEU A 479 24.42 25.67 -0.31
CA LEU A 479 23.26 25.36 0.53
C LEU A 479 23.36 23.99 1.20
N SER A 480 23.92 22.98 0.51
CA SER A 480 24.11 21.63 1.06
C SER A 480 25.11 21.58 2.22
N VAL A 481 25.89 22.64 2.42
CA VAL A 481 26.91 22.74 3.48
C VAL A 481 26.56 23.81 4.51
N GLU A 482 26.19 25.00 4.06
CA GLU A 482 26.09 26.19 4.92
C GLU A 482 24.69 26.44 5.50
N SER A 483 23.64 25.77 5.00
CA SER A 483 22.30 25.99 5.58
C SER A 483 22.27 25.54 7.05
N PRO A 484 21.70 26.35 7.97
CA PRO A 484 21.55 25.95 9.37
C PRO A 484 20.55 24.79 9.55
N LEU A 485 19.65 24.56 8.60
CA LEU A 485 18.62 23.53 8.70
C LEU A 485 19.06 22.25 7.98
N ALA A 486 19.00 21.12 8.67
CA ALA A 486 19.33 19.83 8.07
C ALA A 486 18.44 19.45 6.87
N ARG A 487 17.14 19.83 6.90
CA ARG A 487 16.22 19.59 5.77
C ARG A 487 16.64 20.29 4.48
N ASP A 488 17.23 21.47 4.60
CA ASP A 488 17.68 22.28 3.46
C ASP A 488 18.92 21.64 2.85
N ARG A 489 19.87 21.23 3.72
CA ARG A 489 21.08 20.52 3.29
C ARG A 489 20.72 19.21 2.59
N PHE A 490 19.82 18.43 3.19
CA PHE A 490 19.27 17.19 2.65
C PHE A 490 18.63 17.39 1.27
N ARG A 491 17.77 18.41 1.11
CA ARG A 491 17.12 18.70 -0.16
C ARG A 491 18.09 19.21 -1.23
N ALA A 492 19.04 20.07 -0.87
CA ALA A 492 20.05 20.55 -1.80
C ALA A 492 20.87 19.40 -2.39
N LEU A 493 21.20 18.38 -1.59
CA LEU A 493 21.88 17.17 -2.07
C LEU A 493 21.03 16.39 -3.08
N TRP A 494 19.75 16.15 -2.79
CA TRP A 494 18.84 15.47 -3.74
C TRP A 494 18.54 16.29 -4.99
N THR A 495 18.60 17.62 -4.90
CA THR A 495 18.47 18.51 -6.05
C THR A 495 19.70 18.39 -6.95
N LEU A 496 20.91 18.45 -6.37
CA LEU A 496 22.16 18.23 -7.10
C LEU A 496 22.23 16.84 -7.72
N GLU A 497 21.75 15.81 -7.02
CA GLU A 497 21.69 14.44 -7.53
C GLU A 497 20.76 14.34 -8.74
N GLY A 498 19.53 14.85 -8.64
CA GLY A 498 18.58 14.82 -9.74
C GLY A 498 19.02 15.64 -10.96
N MET A 499 19.79 16.71 -10.73
CA MET A 499 20.41 17.53 -11.79
C MET A 499 21.60 16.85 -12.47
N ASP A 500 22.01 15.66 -12.03
CA ASP A 500 23.26 15.00 -12.44
C ASP A 500 24.52 15.86 -12.18
N ALA A 501 24.48 16.70 -11.14
CA ALA A 501 25.51 17.70 -10.82
C ALA A 501 26.23 17.46 -9.48
N ILE A 502 25.88 16.41 -8.76
CA ILE A 502 26.52 16.04 -7.49
C ILE A 502 27.86 15.34 -7.73
N GLU A 503 28.86 15.63 -6.89
CA GLU A 503 30.18 14.99 -6.95
C GLU A 503 30.46 14.12 -5.71
N ILE A 504 31.42 13.18 -5.82
CA ILE A 504 31.89 12.36 -4.69
C ILE A 504 32.31 13.23 -3.50
N ALA A 505 32.97 14.36 -3.76
CA ALA A 505 33.42 15.29 -2.71
C ALA A 505 32.25 15.88 -1.90
N ASP A 506 31.09 16.08 -2.51
CA ASP A 506 29.88 16.56 -1.82
C ASP A 506 29.28 15.46 -0.95
N VAL A 507 29.24 14.22 -1.47
CA VAL A 507 28.78 13.04 -0.74
C VAL A 507 29.65 12.77 0.48
N LEU A 508 30.98 12.77 0.32
CA LEU A 508 31.92 12.56 1.42
C LEU A 508 31.77 13.65 2.50
N ARG A 509 31.58 14.92 2.10
CA ARG A 509 31.34 16.00 3.06
C ARG A 509 30.01 15.82 3.80
N ALA A 510 28.93 15.49 3.09
CA ALA A 510 27.62 15.22 3.69
C ALA A 510 27.64 14.02 4.65
N SER A 511 28.55 13.07 4.44
CA SER A 511 28.75 11.92 5.33
C SER A 511 29.27 12.30 6.73
N GLU A 512 29.88 13.47 6.86
CA GLU A 512 30.41 14.01 8.12
C GLU A 512 29.44 14.97 8.83
N ASP A 513 28.25 15.19 8.26
CA ASP A 513 27.26 16.12 8.79
C ASP A 513 26.75 15.69 10.19
N GLU A 514 26.45 16.66 11.06
CA GLU A 514 25.92 16.37 12.40
C GLU A 514 24.55 15.68 12.37
N SER A 515 23.75 15.95 11.33
CA SER A 515 22.40 15.43 11.19
C SER A 515 22.40 14.03 10.58
N PRO A 516 21.76 13.03 11.24
CA PRO A 516 21.61 11.71 10.66
C PRO A 516 20.84 11.72 9.34
N LEU A 517 19.94 12.69 9.12
CA LEU A 517 19.20 12.85 7.86
C LEU A 517 20.12 13.14 6.67
N VAL A 518 21.14 13.98 6.88
CA VAL A 518 22.10 14.34 5.82
C VAL A 518 23.07 13.19 5.57
N ARG A 519 23.51 12.51 6.63
CA ARG A 519 24.36 11.31 6.50
C ARG A 519 23.64 10.15 5.78
N THR A 520 22.33 9.95 6.01
CA THR A 520 21.56 8.95 5.25
C THR A 520 21.37 9.32 3.79
N ALA A 521 21.22 10.60 3.44
CA ALA A 521 21.29 11.05 2.05
C ALA A 521 22.65 10.75 1.42
N ALA A 522 23.76 11.06 2.11
CA ALA A 522 25.10 10.77 1.62
C ALA A 522 25.27 9.28 1.28
N ILE A 523 24.81 8.38 2.15
CA ILE A 523 24.80 6.93 1.89
C ILE A 523 24.01 6.64 0.60
N ARG A 524 22.74 7.06 0.54
CA ARG A 524 21.85 6.73 -0.59
C ARG A 524 22.37 7.25 -1.92
N ILE A 525 22.80 8.51 -1.98
CA ILE A 525 23.37 9.13 -3.18
C ILE A 525 24.68 8.45 -3.57
N GLY A 526 25.50 8.05 -2.58
CA GLY A 526 26.74 7.32 -2.78
C GLY A 526 26.58 5.96 -3.49
N GLU A 527 25.37 5.39 -3.57
CA GLU A 527 25.11 4.17 -4.34
C GLU A 527 25.53 4.27 -5.80
N ARG A 528 25.52 5.48 -6.37
CA ARG A 528 26.01 5.74 -7.74
C ARG A 528 27.47 5.35 -7.94
N TRP A 529 28.28 5.47 -6.89
CA TRP A 529 29.71 5.18 -6.88
C TRP A 529 30.04 4.10 -5.87
N ILE A 530 29.16 3.09 -5.75
CA ILE A 530 29.25 2.08 -4.70
C ILE A 530 30.55 1.27 -4.73
N ASP A 531 31.26 1.23 -5.87
CA ASP A 531 32.55 0.54 -6.05
C ASP A 531 33.77 1.46 -5.86
N ASP A 532 33.57 2.76 -5.61
CA ASP A 532 34.66 3.71 -5.37
C ASP A 532 35.31 3.48 -3.98
N PRO A 533 36.65 3.48 -3.84
CA PRO A 533 37.32 3.21 -2.57
C PRO A 533 37.01 4.23 -1.46
N GLU A 534 36.80 5.50 -1.79
CA GLU A 534 36.47 6.54 -0.80
C GLU A 534 35.03 6.36 -0.30
N ILE A 535 34.10 6.05 -1.21
CA ILE A 535 32.72 5.71 -0.86
C ILE A 535 32.65 4.42 -0.07
N GLU A 536 33.45 3.41 -0.40
CA GLU A 536 33.57 2.20 0.41
C GLU A 536 33.98 2.51 1.84
N SER A 537 35.03 3.33 2.00
CA SER A 537 35.53 3.74 3.31
C SER A 537 34.45 4.52 4.08
N MET A 538 33.71 5.40 3.41
CA MET A 538 32.58 6.13 3.99
C MET A 538 31.52 5.16 4.54
N TYR A 539 31.12 4.16 3.76
CA TYR A 539 30.13 3.17 4.19
C TYR A 539 30.61 2.35 5.39
N ARG A 540 31.89 1.96 5.45
CA ARG A 540 32.45 1.25 6.63
C ARG A 540 32.36 2.10 7.89
N THR A 541 32.70 3.38 7.77
CA THR A 541 32.59 4.34 8.87
C THR A 541 31.13 4.50 9.32
N LEU A 542 30.21 4.75 8.40
CA LEU A 542 28.79 4.95 8.70
C LEU A 542 28.06 3.67 9.14
N GLY A 543 28.57 2.49 8.77
CA GLY A 543 28.12 1.21 9.33
C GLY A 543 28.32 1.10 10.84
N SER A 544 29.21 1.92 11.41
CA SER A 544 29.46 2.05 12.85
C SER A 544 28.94 3.36 13.44
N ASP A 545 28.10 4.12 12.72
CA ASP A 545 27.53 5.39 13.18
C ASP A 545 26.78 5.21 14.52
N PRO A 546 26.83 6.18 15.46
CA PRO A 546 26.08 6.08 16.72
C PRO A 546 24.56 5.98 16.53
N VAL A 547 24.00 6.54 15.44
CA VAL A 547 22.56 6.54 15.13
C VAL A 547 22.16 5.29 14.36
N GLU A 548 21.16 4.56 14.87
CA GLU A 548 20.73 3.28 14.31
C GLU A 548 20.20 3.37 12.87
N THR A 549 19.46 4.43 12.53
CA THR A 549 18.91 4.63 11.19
C THR A 549 20.01 4.83 10.14
N VAL A 550 21.12 5.46 10.50
CA VAL A 550 22.30 5.61 9.62
C VAL A 550 22.95 4.26 9.36
N ARG A 551 23.16 3.45 10.41
CA ARG A 551 23.69 2.08 10.26
C ARG A 551 22.78 1.19 9.40
N VAL A 552 21.47 1.27 9.62
CA VAL A 552 20.46 0.54 8.82
C VAL A 552 20.55 0.96 7.35
N GLN A 553 20.61 2.25 7.05
CA GLN A 553 20.73 2.74 5.67
C GLN A 553 22.05 2.28 5.02
N ALA A 554 23.18 2.30 5.74
CA ALA A 554 24.47 1.81 5.23
C ALA A 554 24.40 0.32 4.83
N ILE A 555 23.75 -0.51 5.66
CA ILE A 555 23.52 -1.92 5.36
C ILE A 555 22.63 -2.08 4.12
N LEU A 556 21.49 -1.37 4.07
CA LEU A 556 20.57 -1.47 2.94
C LEU A 556 21.22 -1.04 1.63
N SER A 557 21.93 0.07 1.61
CA SER A 557 22.59 0.58 0.41
C SER A 557 23.75 -0.32 -0.04
N SER A 558 24.43 -0.98 0.89
CA SER A 558 25.48 -1.97 0.56
C SER A 558 24.95 -3.17 -0.21
N SER A 559 23.65 -3.50 -0.09
CA SER A 559 23.03 -4.58 -0.86
C SER A 559 23.06 -4.33 -2.37
N ARG A 560 23.24 -3.07 -2.81
CA ARG A 560 23.40 -2.69 -4.21
C ARG A 560 24.72 -3.16 -4.82
N ARG A 561 25.71 -3.51 -4.00
CA ARG A 561 26.98 -4.07 -4.47
C ARG A 561 26.75 -5.45 -5.07
N PRO A 562 27.18 -5.70 -6.32
CA PRO A 562 27.03 -6.99 -6.95
C PRO A 562 27.98 -8.02 -6.31
N GLY A 563 27.58 -9.30 -6.34
CA GLY A 563 28.46 -10.40 -5.97
C GLY A 563 28.82 -10.47 -4.47
N SER A 564 29.61 -11.47 -4.12
CA SER A 564 29.84 -11.89 -2.73
C SER A 564 30.42 -10.81 -1.84
N SER A 565 31.13 -9.82 -2.41
CA SER A 565 31.66 -8.66 -1.71
C SER A 565 30.55 -7.84 -1.03
N GLY A 566 29.40 -7.64 -1.68
CA GLY A 566 28.26 -6.93 -1.09
C GLY A 566 27.67 -7.66 0.12
N ILE A 567 27.59 -9.00 0.05
CA ILE A 567 27.11 -9.83 1.16
C ILE A 567 28.08 -9.76 2.35
N GLN A 568 29.38 -9.93 2.09
CA GLN A 568 30.42 -9.83 3.12
C GLN A 568 30.39 -8.47 3.79
N PHE A 569 30.32 -7.40 2.99
CA PHE A 569 30.30 -6.03 3.48
C PHE A 569 29.09 -5.71 4.37
N MET A 570 27.89 -6.18 4.01
CA MET A 570 26.70 -6.05 4.86
C MET A 570 26.87 -6.75 6.22
N LEU A 571 27.49 -7.93 6.23
CA LEU A 571 27.68 -8.72 7.45
C LEU A 571 28.78 -8.15 8.35
N GLU A 572 29.85 -7.61 7.78
CA GLU A 572 30.91 -6.92 8.53
C GLU A 572 30.34 -5.75 9.38
N MET A 573 29.40 -4.98 8.83
CA MET A 573 28.74 -3.88 9.56
C MET A 573 27.84 -4.37 10.70
N LEU A 574 27.38 -5.62 10.66
CA LEU A 574 26.56 -6.20 11.71
C LEU A 574 27.38 -6.52 12.98
N ASP A 575 28.64 -6.94 12.81
CA ASP A 575 29.51 -7.41 13.90
C ASP A 575 30.08 -6.26 14.75
N GLY A 576 30.23 -5.06 14.19
CA GLY A 576 30.88 -3.92 14.86
C GLY A 576 30.06 -3.23 15.97
N SER A 577 28.73 -3.35 15.98
CA SER A 577 27.85 -2.47 16.78
C SER A 577 26.87 -3.16 17.73
N GLY A 578 26.81 -4.49 17.72
CA GLY A 578 25.79 -5.24 18.46
C GLY A 578 24.45 -5.29 17.69
N PRO A 579 24.15 -6.38 16.98
CA PRO A 579 23.01 -6.45 16.06
C PRO A 579 21.64 -6.21 16.71
N SER A 580 20.96 -5.17 16.27
CA SER A 580 19.57 -4.90 16.63
C SER A 580 18.60 -5.67 15.73
N ARG A 581 17.30 -5.61 16.04
CA ARG A 581 16.27 -6.17 15.15
C ARG A 581 16.23 -5.43 13.81
N ALA A 582 16.47 -4.11 13.81
CA ALA A 582 16.43 -3.29 12.61
C ALA A 582 17.61 -3.61 11.67
N THR A 583 18.84 -3.68 12.19
CA THR A 583 20.02 -4.01 11.37
C THR A 583 19.95 -5.44 10.82
N ARG A 584 19.46 -6.41 11.60
CA ARG A 584 19.19 -7.76 11.07
C ARG A 584 18.15 -7.77 9.96
N SER A 585 17.07 -7.02 10.13
CA SER A 585 16.01 -6.90 9.12
C SER A 585 16.54 -6.26 7.83
N ALA A 586 17.45 -5.28 7.93
CA ALA A 586 18.13 -4.68 6.80
C ALA A 586 19.02 -5.68 6.03
N VAL A 587 19.83 -6.47 6.75
CA VAL A 587 20.64 -7.54 6.12
C VAL A 587 19.74 -8.52 5.39
N ILE A 588 18.66 -8.98 6.03
CA ILE A 588 17.71 -9.92 5.43
C ILE A 588 17.08 -9.34 4.17
N ALA A 589 16.65 -8.08 4.19
CA ALA A 589 16.09 -7.42 3.03
C ALA A 589 17.11 -7.31 1.88
N GLY A 590 18.36 -6.97 2.20
CA GLY A 590 19.46 -6.88 1.23
C GLY A 590 19.91 -8.22 0.65
N LEU A 591 19.55 -9.34 1.27
CA LEU A 591 19.82 -10.70 0.78
C LEU A 591 18.72 -11.26 -0.12
N ALA A 592 17.58 -10.59 -0.24
CA ALA A 592 16.45 -11.11 -1.02
C ALA A 592 16.83 -11.31 -2.50
N GLY A 593 16.63 -12.53 -3.00
CA GLY A 593 17.06 -12.96 -4.34
C GLY A 593 18.53 -13.41 -4.44
N ARG A 594 19.28 -13.41 -3.33
CA ARG A 594 20.70 -13.79 -3.23
C ARG A 594 20.95 -14.88 -2.19
N GLU A 595 19.91 -15.60 -1.78
CA GLU A 595 19.92 -16.56 -0.69
C GLU A 595 20.89 -17.73 -0.95
N ARG A 596 20.93 -18.23 -2.19
CA ARG A 596 21.87 -19.31 -2.58
C ARG A 596 23.32 -18.85 -2.58
N GLU A 597 23.58 -17.62 -3.04
CA GLU A 597 24.92 -17.03 -3.00
C GLU A 597 25.40 -16.89 -1.55
N PHE A 598 24.52 -16.41 -0.66
CA PHE A 598 24.76 -16.35 0.77
C PHE A 598 25.07 -17.73 1.36
N LEU A 599 24.25 -18.75 1.10
CA LEU A 599 24.50 -20.10 1.61
C LEU A 599 25.84 -20.67 1.17
N SER A 600 26.22 -20.45 -0.09
CA SER A 600 27.52 -20.89 -0.60
C SER A 600 28.69 -20.23 0.14
N LEU A 601 28.57 -18.94 0.50
CA LEU A 601 29.59 -18.25 1.30
C LEU A 601 29.67 -18.77 2.74
N VAL A 602 28.52 -19.07 3.36
CA VAL A 602 28.50 -19.70 4.69
C VAL A 602 29.16 -21.08 4.64
N GLU A 603 28.86 -21.87 3.61
CA GLU A 603 29.36 -23.23 3.46
C GLU A 603 30.89 -23.28 3.31
N ASN A 604 31.42 -22.44 2.41
CA ASN A 604 32.84 -22.38 2.06
C ASN A 604 33.72 -21.72 3.16
N GLY A 605 33.11 -21.09 4.16
CA GLY A 605 33.82 -20.27 5.13
C GLY A 605 34.08 -18.85 4.63
N GLY A 606 34.15 -17.91 5.57
CA GLY A 606 34.31 -16.48 5.30
C GLY A 606 33.21 -15.59 5.88
N ILE A 607 32.02 -16.12 6.13
CA ILE A 607 30.94 -15.40 6.84
C ILE A 607 30.23 -16.32 7.84
N LEU A 608 29.66 -15.72 8.89
CA LEU A 608 28.95 -16.43 9.96
C LEU A 608 29.72 -17.64 10.52
N GLU A 609 31.02 -17.49 10.79
CA GLU A 609 31.81 -18.61 11.31
C GLU A 609 31.60 -18.87 12.80
N VAL A 610 31.23 -17.81 13.54
CA VAL A 610 31.03 -17.84 14.98
C VAL A 610 29.54 -17.98 15.32
N GLU A 611 29.22 -18.95 16.19
CA GLU A 611 27.86 -19.10 16.73
C GLU A 611 27.55 -17.95 17.71
N ASN A 612 26.58 -17.13 17.34
CA ASN A 612 25.94 -16.17 18.22
C ASN A 612 24.47 -16.01 17.83
N GLY A 613 23.69 -15.28 18.65
CA GLY A 613 22.26 -15.12 18.42
C GLY A 613 21.90 -14.50 17.07
N SER A 614 22.76 -13.64 16.51
CA SER A 614 22.50 -12.97 15.23
C SER A 614 22.94 -13.78 14.03
N SER A 615 24.07 -14.49 14.10
CA SER A 615 24.46 -15.48 13.09
C SER A 615 23.37 -16.55 12.94
N ARG A 616 22.85 -17.05 14.07
CA ARG A 616 21.71 -17.98 14.08
C ARG A 616 20.47 -17.36 13.45
N ALA A 617 20.09 -16.14 13.84
CA ALA A 617 18.90 -15.49 13.32
C ALA A 617 18.96 -15.25 11.81
N ILE A 618 20.09 -14.75 11.29
CA ILE A 618 20.26 -14.48 9.85
C ILE A 618 20.19 -15.77 9.04
N LEU A 619 20.99 -16.79 9.41
CA LEU A 619 20.96 -18.08 8.74
C LEU A 619 19.54 -18.69 8.78
N SER A 620 18.88 -18.59 9.93
CA SER A 620 17.54 -19.13 10.13
C SER A 620 16.47 -18.45 9.28
N GLU A 621 16.58 -17.15 9.01
CA GLU A 621 15.67 -16.42 8.12
C GLU A 621 16.00 -16.72 6.64
N VAL A 622 17.26 -16.75 6.23
CA VAL A 622 17.64 -17.13 4.85
C VAL A 622 17.17 -18.56 4.50
N VAL A 623 17.37 -19.51 5.42
CA VAL A 623 16.85 -20.88 5.25
C VAL A 623 15.33 -20.88 5.12
N LYS A 624 14.62 -20.07 5.93
CA LYS A 624 13.17 -19.94 5.81
C LYS A 624 12.77 -19.43 4.43
N PHE A 625 13.42 -18.41 3.88
CA PHE A 625 13.13 -17.92 2.52
C PHE A 625 13.27 -19.01 1.46
N LEU A 626 14.34 -19.80 1.51
CA LEU A 626 14.55 -20.90 0.58
C LEU A 626 13.52 -22.03 0.73
N LEU A 627 13.02 -22.25 1.96
CA LEU A 627 11.93 -23.20 2.20
C LEU A 627 10.58 -22.67 1.70
N ASP A 628 10.35 -21.36 1.80
CA ASP A 628 9.14 -20.69 1.31
C ASP A 628 9.03 -20.74 -0.23
N GLU A 629 10.12 -20.97 -0.96
CA GLU A 629 10.07 -21.30 -2.40
C GLU A 629 9.40 -22.64 -2.70
N ARG A 630 9.34 -23.52 -1.69
CA ARG A 630 8.74 -24.87 -1.74
C ARG A 630 9.27 -25.79 -2.85
N SER A 631 10.40 -25.42 -3.45
CA SER A 631 11.08 -26.19 -4.49
C SER A 631 11.73 -27.46 -3.91
N PRO A 632 11.50 -28.65 -4.52
CA PRO A 632 12.25 -29.85 -4.19
C PRO A 632 13.77 -29.69 -4.34
N GLY A 633 14.21 -28.83 -5.27
CA GLY A 633 15.63 -28.49 -5.43
C GLY A 633 16.19 -27.74 -4.23
N SER A 634 15.54 -26.65 -3.82
CA SER A 634 15.99 -25.83 -2.67
C SER A 634 16.04 -26.65 -1.37
N ARG A 635 15.10 -27.59 -1.17
CA ARG A 635 15.13 -28.51 -0.02
C ARG A 635 16.27 -29.52 -0.08
N THR A 636 16.58 -30.06 -1.26
CA THR A 636 17.75 -30.94 -1.45
C THR A 636 19.04 -30.18 -1.12
N GLU A 637 19.20 -28.97 -1.66
CA GLU A 637 20.37 -28.11 -1.42
C GLU A 637 20.55 -27.79 0.08
N LEU A 638 19.47 -27.52 0.81
CA LEU A 638 19.52 -27.27 2.26
C LEU A 638 19.95 -28.52 3.06
N LEU A 639 19.53 -29.71 2.66
CA LEU A 639 19.93 -30.96 3.30
C LEU A 639 21.39 -31.31 3.02
N GLU A 640 21.86 -31.07 1.79
CA GLU A 640 23.28 -31.18 1.42
C GLU A 640 24.13 -30.21 2.25
N PHE A 641 23.73 -28.95 2.34
CA PHE A 641 24.39 -27.95 3.19
C PHE A 641 24.47 -28.41 4.66
N ALA A 642 23.36 -28.91 5.23
CA ALA A 642 23.35 -29.43 6.60
C ALA A 642 24.28 -30.65 6.77
N ALA A 643 24.32 -31.55 5.77
CA ALA A 643 25.22 -32.69 5.75
C ALA A 643 26.70 -32.26 5.73
N THR A 644 27.07 -31.30 4.88
CA THR A 644 28.42 -30.73 4.85
C THR A 644 28.76 -30.09 6.21
N GLN A 645 27.94 -29.15 6.68
CA GLN A 645 28.24 -28.36 7.88
C GLN A 645 28.17 -29.16 9.18
N SER A 646 27.48 -30.31 9.22
CA SER A 646 27.43 -31.16 10.43
C SER A 646 28.82 -31.59 10.92
N THR A 647 29.80 -31.62 10.02
CA THR A 647 31.18 -32.02 10.34
C THR A 647 32.08 -30.84 10.67
N THR A 648 31.88 -29.70 10.02
CA THR A 648 32.74 -28.51 10.12
C THR A 648 32.21 -27.48 11.11
N ARG A 649 30.90 -27.19 11.07
CA ARG A 649 30.21 -26.17 11.88
C ARG A 649 28.81 -26.69 12.31
N PRO A 650 28.73 -27.61 13.29
CA PRO A 650 27.49 -28.30 13.63
C PRO A 650 26.30 -27.39 13.94
N TRP A 651 26.54 -26.23 14.55
CA TRP A 651 25.46 -25.28 14.85
C TRP A 651 24.73 -24.76 13.59
N GLN A 652 25.43 -24.62 12.46
CA GLN A 652 24.83 -24.18 11.19
C GLN A 652 23.91 -25.27 10.62
N ALA A 653 24.36 -26.52 10.66
CA ALA A 653 23.53 -27.68 10.29
C ALA A 653 22.29 -27.76 11.18
N SER A 654 22.46 -27.59 12.49
CA SER A 654 21.37 -27.62 13.46
C SER A 654 20.28 -26.56 13.17
N VAL A 655 20.65 -25.34 12.77
CA VAL A 655 19.70 -24.28 12.39
C VAL A 655 18.87 -24.67 11.15
N VAL A 656 19.52 -25.27 10.15
CA VAL A 656 18.85 -25.70 8.92
C VAL A 656 17.89 -26.86 9.21
N LEU A 657 18.33 -27.84 9.99
CA LEU A 657 17.52 -28.98 10.43
C LEU A 657 16.30 -28.53 11.25
N ASP A 658 16.45 -27.56 12.16
CA ASP A 658 15.33 -27.01 12.93
C ASP A 658 14.25 -26.40 12.03
N ARG A 659 14.66 -25.69 10.97
CA ARG A 659 13.73 -25.10 10.00
C ARG A 659 13.07 -26.15 9.12
N LEU A 660 13.80 -27.18 8.68
CA LEU A 660 13.23 -28.30 7.94
C LEU A 660 12.25 -29.12 8.80
N CYS A 661 12.57 -29.39 10.06
CA CYS A 661 11.65 -30.04 11.00
C CYS A 661 10.38 -29.21 11.21
N SER A 662 10.53 -27.88 11.31
CA SER A 662 9.39 -26.96 11.40
C SER A 662 8.53 -26.99 10.14
N ALA A 663 9.14 -26.96 8.96
CA ALA A 663 8.44 -27.04 7.67
C ALA A 663 7.72 -28.39 7.48
N ALA A 664 8.35 -29.48 7.90
CA ALA A 664 7.76 -30.83 7.93
C ALA A 664 6.75 -31.03 9.07
N ARG A 665 6.67 -30.09 10.02
CA ARG A 665 5.82 -30.17 11.23
C ARG A 665 6.00 -31.50 11.96
N THR A 666 7.25 -31.91 12.18
CA THR A 666 7.58 -33.23 12.74
C THR A 666 7.01 -33.49 14.14
N ASN A 667 6.62 -32.44 14.87
CA ASN A 667 5.96 -32.52 16.18
C ASN A 667 4.43 -32.42 16.11
N SER A 668 3.85 -32.27 14.91
CA SER A 668 2.41 -32.16 14.70
C SER A 668 1.75 -33.54 14.61
N ALA A 669 0.47 -33.61 14.98
CA ALA A 669 -0.37 -34.78 14.68
C ALA A 669 -0.56 -35.00 13.16
N THR A 670 -0.31 -33.96 12.35
CA THR A 670 -0.40 -33.96 10.89
C THR A 670 0.93 -33.47 10.27
N PRO A 671 1.99 -34.31 10.29
CA PRO A 671 3.26 -33.96 9.68
C PRO A 671 3.14 -33.89 8.14
N VAL A 672 3.98 -33.05 7.53
CA VAL A 672 4.02 -32.82 6.08
C VAL A 672 5.23 -33.53 5.49
N GLN A 673 5.02 -34.25 4.39
CA GLN A 673 6.14 -34.85 3.65
C GLN A 673 6.82 -33.77 2.78
N LEU A 674 8.13 -33.58 2.97
CA LEU A 674 8.96 -32.71 2.15
C LEU A 674 9.49 -33.47 0.94
N ARG A 675 9.04 -33.07 -0.25
CA ARG A 675 9.56 -33.60 -1.51
C ARG A 675 10.91 -32.97 -1.84
N LEU A 676 11.85 -33.82 -2.26
CA LEU A 676 13.22 -33.51 -2.66
C LEU A 676 13.43 -33.92 -4.12
N ARG A 677 14.39 -33.29 -4.80
CA ARG A 677 14.71 -33.59 -6.20
C ARG A 677 15.34 -34.98 -6.36
N MET A 678 16.21 -35.36 -5.43
CA MET A 678 16.98 -36.60 -5.39
C MET A 678 17.48 -36.86 -3.96
N GLU A 679 18.16 -37.99 -3.76
CA GLU A 679 18.86 -38.27 -2.50
C GLU A 679 19.90 -37.17 -2.24
N PRO A 680 19.84 -36.45 -1.11
CA PRO A 680 20.82 -35.41 -0.80
C PRO A 680 22.17 -36.04 -0.47
N GLU A 681 23.24 -35.49 -1.05
CA GLU A 681 24.60 -35.93 -0.74
C GLU A 681 24.89 -35.82 0.78
N GLY A 682 25.47 -36.88 1.34
CA GLY A 682 25.83 -36.93 2.76
C GLY A 682 24.67 -37.18 3.74
N TRP A 683 23.41 -37.18 3.31
CA TRP A 683 22.25 -37.41 4.20
C TRP A 683 22.26 -38.81 4.84
N THR A 684 22.53 -39.85 4.04
CA THR A 684 22.58 -41.24 4.54
C THR A 684 23.63 -41.42 5.64
N ARG A 685 24.77 -40.70 5.57
CA ARG A 685 25.77 -40.67 6.65
C ARG A 685 25.20 -40.03 7.92
N LEU A 686 24.52 -38.91 7.78
CA LEU A 686 23.93 -38.16 8.90
C LEU A 686 22.89 -38.93 9.72
N VAL A 687 22.16 -39.86 9.09
CA VAL A 687 21.12 -40.67 9.77
C VAL A 687 21.64 -42.02 10.27
N THR A 688 22.84 -42.45 9.82
CA THR A 688 23.42 -43.76 10.20
C THR A 688 24.59 -43.65 11.18
N ASP A 689 25.26 -42.50 11.23
CA ASP A 689 26.36 -42.23 12.14
C ASP A 689 25.86 -41.96 13.56
N ALA A 690 26.09 -42.92 14.47
CA ALA A 690 25.67 -42.84 15.87
C ALA A 690 26.33 -41.68 16.64
N ASP A 691 27.48 -41.19 16.16
CA ASP A 691 28.25 -40.11 16.80
C ASP A 691 27.91 -38.72 16.22
N ALA A 692 26.98 -38.62 15.25
CA ALA A 692 26.58 -37.35 14.67
C ALA A 692 25.83 -36.45 15.67
N LEU A 693 26.28 -35.20 15.81
CA LEU A 693 25.79 -34.26 16.83
C LEU A 693 24.29 -33.91 16.70
N ASP A 694 23.74 -33.92 15.48
CA ASP A 694 22.32 -33.64 15.20
C ASP A 694 21.49 -34.91 14.92
N LEU A 695 22.01 -36.11 15.23
CA LEU A 695 21.34 -37.40 14.96
C LEU A 695 19.87 -37.46 15.44
N PRO A 696 19.49 -36.95 16.63
CA PRO A 696 18.08 -36.95 17.03
C PRO A 696 17.16 -36.17 16.07
N LYS A 697 17.64 -35.04 15.54
CA LYS A 697 16.88 -34.21 14.61
C LYS A 697 16.84 -34.83 13.22
N THR A 698 17.94 -35.41 12.75
CA THR A 698 17.98 -36.09 11.46
C THR A 698 17.04 -37.30 11.47
N LEU A 699 17.08 -38.13 12.52
CA LEU A 699 16.14 -39.25 12.70
C LEU A 699 14.68 -38.81 12.84
N GLN A 700 14.43 -37.64 13.43
CA GLN A 700 13.09 -37.06 13.49
C GLN A 700 12.59 -36.62 12.12
N LEU A 701 13.44 -35.99 11.31
CA LEU A 701 13.09 -35.46 9.99
C LEU A 701 13.00 -36.56 8.93
N ASP A 702 13.86 -37.56 9.01
CA ASP A 702 14.10 -38.57 7.96
C ASP A 702 12.81 -39.24 7.44
N PRO A 703 11.84 -39.67 8.27
CA PRO A 703 10.61 -40.30 7.80
C PRO A 703 9.72 -39.38 6.94
N HIS A 704 9.95 -38.07 7.02
CA HIS A 704 9.15 -37.05 6.34
C HIS A 704 9.78 -36.55 5.04
N LEU A 705 10.95 -37.05 4.63
CA LEU A 705 11.58 -36.68 3.36
C LEU A 705 11.18 -37.66 2.25
N TRP A 706 11.01 -37.20 1.02
CA TRP A 706 10.78 -38.10 -0.12
C TRP A 706 11.58 -37.66 -1.34
N TRP A 707 12.12 -38.61 -2.10
CA TRP A 707 12.73 -38.41 -3.41
C TRP A 707 12.48 -39.61 -4.34
N PRO A 708 12.61 -39.43 -5.66
CA PRO A 708 12.48 -40.53 -6.60
C PRO A 708 13.44 -41.68 -6.28
N GLY A 709 12.90 -42.89 -6.12
CA GLY A 709 13.68 -44.11 -5.85
C GLY A 709 14.03 -44.34 -4.37
N ARG A 710 13.55 -43.51 -3.44
CA ARG A 710 13.76 -43.72 -2.01
C ARG A 710 13.13 -45.03 -1.53
N VAL A 711 13.92 -45.89 -0.89
CA VAL A 711 13.45 -47.16 -0.33
C VAL A 711 12.80 -46.92 1.03
N GLY A 712 11.65 -47.56 1.28
CA GLY A 712 11.00 -47.56 2.60
C GLY A 712 10.13 -46.34 2.93
N VAL A 713 10.09 -45.32 2.07
CA VAL A 713 9.20 -44.15 2.22
C VAL A 713 8.36 -44.02 0.96
N GLN A 714 7.04 -44.19 1.09
CA GLN A 714 6.12 -43.98 -0.02
C GLN A 714 5.93 -42.49 -0.30
N GLU A 715 5.79 -42.13 -1.57
CA GLU A 715 5.41 -40.77 -1.93
C GLU A 715 4.01 -40.50 -1.36
N PHE A 716 3.90 -39.45 -0.56
CA PHE A 716 2.62 -38.85 -0.28
C PHE A 716 2.20 -38.11 -1.54
N ILE A 717 1.36 -38.76 -2.32
CA ILE A 717 0.59 -38.14 -3.39
C ILE A 717 -0.67 -37.65 -2.68
N PRO A 718 -0.84 -36.33 -2.44
CA PRO A 718 -2.14 -35.83 -2.01
C PRO A 718 -3.15 -36.32 -3.04
N ASP A 719 -4.37 -36.65 -2.61
CA ASP A 719 -5.42 -37.11 -3.50
C ASP A 719 -5.73 -35.99 -4.52
N VAL A 720 -4.92 -35.91 -5.58
CA VAL A 720 -5.16 -35.13 -6.80
C VAL A 720 -6.23 -35.89 -7.52
N GLY A 721 -7.43 -35.80 -6.96
CA GLY A 721 -8.48 -36.73 -7.23
C GLY A 721 -8.75 -36.76 -8.73
N THR A 722 -8.61 -37.96 -9.28
CA THR A 722 -8.96 -38.22 -10.66
C THR A 722 -10.46 -37.99 -10.83
N GLY A 723 -10.86 -37.25 -11.85
CA GLY A 723 -12.28 -36.96 -12.12
C GLY A 723 -12.77 -35.68 -11.43
N GLU A 724 -13.64 -35.85 -10.43
CA GLU A 724 -14.44 -34.77 -9.82
C GLU A 724 -13.60 -33.72 -9.05
N VAL A 725 -12.58 -34.16 -8.29
CA VAL A 725 -11.71 -33.24 -7.54
C VAL A 725 -10.88 -32.36 -8.47
N ALA A 726 -10.37 -32.88 -9.58
CA ALA A 726 -9.67 -32.07 -10.59
C ALA A 726 -10.59 -30.97 -11.19
N GLN A 727 -11.88 -31.26 -11.37
CA GLN A 727 -12.87 -30.28 -11.80
C GLN A 727 -13.12 -29.22 -10.70
N LEU A 728 -13.20 -29.65 -9.44
CA LEU A 728 -13.30 -28.74 -8.29
C LEU A 728 -12.08 -27.82 -8.17
N ILE A 729 -10.84 -28.32 -8.35
CA ILE A 729 -9.64 -27.47 -8.35
C ILE A 729 -9.69 -26.44 -9.48
N ALA A 730 -10.03 -26.86 -10.71
CA ALA A 730 -10.11 -25.97 -11.86
C ALA A 730 -11.20 -24.89 -11.66
N ARG A 731 -12.33 -25.25 -11.05
CA ARG A 731 -13.40 -24.34 -10.66
C ARG A 731 -12.96 -23.40 -9.53
N GLY A 732 -12.34 -23.95 -8.49
CA GLY A 732 -11.82 -23.22 -7.34
C GLY A 732 -10.78 -22.19 -7.72
N LYS A 733 -9.89 -22.50 -8.69
CA LYS A 733 -8.94 -21.52 -9.24
C LYS A 733 -9.63 -20.31 -9.87
N ARG A 734 -10.80 -20.48 -10.49
CA ARG A 734 -11.60 -19.36 -11.03
C ARG A 734 -12.29 -18.57 -9.92
N VAL A 735 -12.85 -19.27 -8.92
CA VAL A 735 -13.50 -18.64 -7.76
C VAL A 735 -12.49 -17.88 -6.90
N TYR A 736 -11.26 -18.39 -6.81
CA TYR A 736 -10.17 -17.79 -6.04
C TYR A 736 -9.83 -16.37 -6.47
N ASN A 737 -10.16 -15.96 -7.69
CA ASN A 737 -9.99 -14.58 -8.14
C ASN A 737 -10.58 -13.55 -7.16
N ILE A 738 -11.68 -13.90 -6.47
CA ILE A 738 -12.33 -13.02 -5.50
C ILE A 738 -11.53 -12.91 -4.17
N CYS A 739 -10.59 -13.81 -3.93
CA CYS A 739 -9.74 -13.83 -2.74
C CYS A 739 -8.38 -13.18 -2.98
N ILE A 740 -7.97 -12.94 -4.23
CA ILE A 740 -6.63 -12.46 -4.61
C ILE A 740 -6.37 -11.05 -4.09
N SER A 741 -7.40 -10.20 -3.99
CA SER A 741 -7.26 -8.82 -3.51
C SER A 741 -6.63 -8.73 -2.12
N CYS A 742 -6.98 -9.68 -1.25
CA CYS A 742 -6.39 -9.79 0.08
C CYS A 742 -5.24 -10.78 0.13
N HIS A 743 -5.40 -11.95 -0.49
CA HIS A 743 -4.51 -13.09 -0.30
C HIS A 743 -3.44 -13.28 -1.38
N GLN A 744 -3.42 -12.42 -2.41
CA GLN A 744 -2.48 -12.43 -3.53
C GLN A 744 -2.57 -13.67 -4.43
N VAL A 745 -2.06 -13.59 -5.65
CA VAL A 745 -2.16 -14.69 -6.66
C VAL A 745 -1.41 -15.95 -6.20
N ASP A 746 -0.33 -15.74 -5.44
CA ASP A 746 0.52 -16.77 -4.86
C ASP A 746 0.07 -17.23 -3.47
N GLY A 747 -1.06 -16.72 -2.97
CA GLY A 747 -1.56 -17.04 -1.64
C GLY A 747 -0.69 -16.49 -0.50
N ALA A 748 0.25 -15.57 -0.77
CA ALA A 748 1.16 -15.04 0.25
C ALA A 748 0.52 -14.00 1.18
N GLY A 749 -0.64 -13.45 0.81
CA GLY A 749 -1.25 -12.34 1.53
C GLY A 749 -0.47 -11.03 1.42
N LEU A 750 -0.99 -10.00 2.07
CA LEU A 750 -0.37 -8.67 2.14
C LEU A 750 -0.05 -8.35 3.60
N ALA A 751 1.13 -8.77 4.07
CA ALA A 751 1.53 -8.53 5.45
C ALA A 751 1.70 -7.01 5.72
N PRO A 752 1.31 -6.52 6.91
CA PRO A 752 0.66 -7.22 8.03
C PRO A 752 -0.88 -7.19 7.98
N LEU A 753 -1.48 -6.80 6.85
CA LEU A 753 -2.92 -6.59 6.72
C LEU A 753 -3.67 -7.89 6.48
N TYR A 754 -3.27 -8.68 5.49
CA TYR A 754 -3.95 -9.91 5.10
C TYR A 754 -3.00 -11.12 5.22
N PRO A 755 -3.41 -12.19 5.91
CA PRO A 755 -2.53 -13.33 6.15
C PRO A 755 -2.30 -14.17 4.89
N PRO A 756 -1.17 -14.90 4.82
CA PRO A 756 -0.98 -15.92 3.79
C PRO A 756 -2.03 -17.04 3.92
N LEU A 757 -2.47 -17.56 2.78
CA LEU A 757 -3.21 -18.82 2.64
C LEU A 757 -2.27 -19.98 2.30
N ALA A 758 -1.21 -19.70 1.54
CA ALA A 758 -0.17 -20.66 1.27
C ALA A 758 0.50 -21.06 2.58
N GLY A 759 0.49 -22.34 2.94
CA GLY A 759 1.15 -22.86 4.15
C GLY A 759 0.41 -22.55 5.46
N SER A 760 -0.73 -21.85 5.40
CA SER A 760 -1.49 -21.42 6.57
C SER A 760 -2.01 -22.59 7.38
N GLU A 761 -1.84 -22.53 8.71
CA GLU A 761 -2.41 -23.50 9.64
C GLU A 761 -3.95 -23.56 9.57
N TYR A 762 -4.60 -22.45 9.18
CA TYR A 762 -6.05 -22.37 9.01
C TYR A 762 -6.53 -23.01 7.71
N VAL A 763 -5.74 -22.92 6.65
CA VAL A 763 -6.06 -23.56 5.36
C VAL A 763 -5.79 -25.05 5.42
N LEU A 764 -4.66 -25.44 6.03
CA LEU A 764 -4.17 -26.82 6.03
C LEU A 764 -4.70 -27.67 7.18
N GLY A 765 -5.29 -27.03 8.20
CA GLY A 765 -5.91 -27.71 9.33
C GLY A 765 -7.29 -28.28 9.01
N ASP A 766 -8.15 -28.26 10.03
CA ASP A 766 -9.52 -28.79 9.99
C ASP A 766 -10.37 -28.09 8.90
N PRO A 767 -10.90 -28.84 7.90
CA PRO A 767 -11.75 -28.26 6.85
C PRO A 767 -13.08 -27.70 7.39
N ASP A 768 -13.59 -28.18 8.53
CA ASP A 768 -14.81 -27.66 9.13
C ASP A 768 -14.57 -26.24 9.66
N ARG A 769 -13.42 -26.02 10.31
CA ARG A 769 -12.97 -24.69 10.73
C ARG A 769 -12.80 -23.74 9.56
N LEU A 770 -12.15 -24.18 8.48
CA LEU A 770 -11.99 -23.37 7.26
C LEU A 770 -13.36 -23.05 6.63
N SER A 771 -14.30 -23.99 6.66
CA SER A 771 -15.66 -23.78 6.16
C SER A 771 -16.36 -22.67 6.95
N LEU A 772 -16.25 -22.68 8.27
CA LEU A 772 -16.83 -21.64 9.13
C LEU A 772 -16.25 -20.24 8.87
N ILE A 773 -14.93 -20.16 8.67
CA ILE A 773 -14.23 -18.92 8.30
C ILE A 773 -14.76 -18.39 6.97
N LEU A 774 -14.85 -19.23 5.94
CA LEU A 774 -15.33 -18.80 4.63
C LEU A 774 -16.83 -18.53 4.60
N LEU A 775 -17.64 -19.25 5.38
CA LEU A 775 -19.09 -19.04 5.45
C LEU A 775 -19.50 -17.77 6.20
N HIS A 776 -18.75 -17.38 7.25
CA HIS A 776 -19.19 -16.32 8.16
C HIS A 776 -18.17 -15.20 8.37
N GLY A 777 -16.94 -15.36 7.90
CA GLY A 777 -15.83 -14.43 8.12
C GLY A 777 -15.11 -14.67 9.45
N LEU A 778 -14.04 -13.92 9.67
CA LEU A 778 -13.17 -13.98 10.84
C LEU A 778 -12.81 -12.56 11.30
N HIS A 779 -12.90 -12.28 12.60
CA HIS A 779 -12.56 -10.98 13.18
C HIS A 779 -11.76 -11.12 14.48
N GLY A 780 -11.01 -10.06 14.81
CA GLY A 780 -10.11 -10.03 15.95
C GLY A 780 -8.71 -10.58 15.62
N PRO A 781 -7.77 -10.45 16.57
CA PRO A 781 -6.38 -10.78 16.32
C PRO A 781 -6.21 -12.28 16.12
N ILE A 782 -5.55 -12.64 15.02
CA ILE A 782 -5.12 -13.99 14.70
C ILE A 782 -3.62 -14.00 14.48
N ARG A 783 -2.99 -15.15 14.66
CA ARG A 783 -1.59 -15.35 14.36
C ARG A 783 -1.47 -16.37 13.24
N VAL A 784 -0.86 -15.98 12.12
CA VAL A 784 -0.63 -16.86 10.96
C VAL A 784 0.84 -16.79 10.58
N ALA A 785 1.49 -17.94 10.41
CA ALA A 785 2.92 -18.01 10.08
C ALA A 785 3.82 -17.14 11.01
N GLY A 786 3.42 -16.99 12.27
CA GLY A 786 4.16 -16.24 13.29
C GLY A 786 4.01 -14.71 13.24
N ARG A 787 3.09 -14.16 12.43
CA ARG A 787 2.71 -12.74 12.44
C ARG A 787 1.28 -12.56 12.91
N ASP A 788 1.01 -11.43 13.57
CA ASP A 788 -0.32 -11.07 14.04
C ASP A 788 -1.07 -10.27 12.96
N TYR A 789 -2.33 -10.61 12.74
CA TYR A 789 -3.25 -9.96 11.80
C TYR A 789 -4.54 -9.64 12.54
N ASP A 790 -5.10 -8.46 12.31
CA ASP A 790 -6.33 -8.00 13.00
C ASP A 790 -7.27 -7.26 12.03
N GLN A 791 -7.16 -7.58 10.74
CA GLN A 791 -8.13 -7.13 9.75
C GLN A 791 -9.34 -8.05 9.75
N LEU A 792 -10.53 -7.47 9.62
CA LEU A 792 -11.76 -8.22 9.41
C LEU A 792 -11.66 -8.98 8.08
N MET A 793 -11.69 -10.30 8.14
CA MET A 793 -11.93 -11.12 6.96
C MET A 793 -13.45 -11.23 6.74
N PRO A 794 -14.01 -10.69 5.66
CA PRO A 794 -15.40 -10.93 5.31
C PRO A 794 -15.65 -12.43 5.06
N PRO A 795 -16.90 -12.91 5.19
CA PRO A 795 -17.29 -14.17 4.57
C PRO A 795 -16.88 -14.15 3.08
N ALA A 796 -16.49 -15.31 2.56
CA ALA A 796 -16.24 -15.47 1.15
C ALA A 796 -17.53 -15.11 0.38
N PRO A 797 -17.48 -14.20 -0.61
CA PRO A 797 -18.66 -13.75 -1.36
C PRO A 797 -19.06 -14.79 -2.42
N VAL A 798 -19.25 -16.03 -1.96
CA VAL A 798 -19.50 -17.22 -2.77
C VAL A 798 -20.93 -17.69 -2.50
N LYS A 799 -21.72 -17.81 -3.58
CA LYS A 799 -23.19 -17.94 -3.48
C LYS A 799 -23.70 -19.37 -3.30
N ASN A 800 -22.83 -20.38 -3.45
CA ASN A 800 -23.24 -21.78 -3.36
C ASN A 800 -22.13 -22.66 -2.77
N ASP A 801 -22.53 -23.82 -2.26
CA ASP A 801 -21.64 -24.76 -1.55
C ASP A 801 -20.64 -25.43 -2.48
N GLU A 802 -20.97 -25.57 -3.77
CA GLU A 802 -20.07 -26.13 -4.78
C GLU A 802 -18.86 -25.20 -5.04
N ASP A 803 -19.10 -23.90 -5.19
CA ASP A 803 -18.04 -22.90 -5.37
C ASP A 803 -17.21 -22.72 -4.09
N LEU A 804 -17.84 -22.83 -2.90
CA LEU A 804 -17.13 -22.74 -1.63
C LEU A 804 -16.21 -23.96 -1.44
N ALA A 805 -16.74 -25.16 -1.68
CA ALA A 805 -15.97 -26.41 -1.66
C ALA A 805 -14.84 -26.39 -2.70
N ALA A 806 -15.11 -25.86 -3.90
CA ALA A 806 -14.13 -25.71 -4.96
C ALA A 806 -12.98 -24.78 -4.56
N VAL A 807 -13.27 -23.57 -4.04
CA VAL A 807 -12.20 -22.63 -3.62
C VAL A 807 -11.43 -23.17 -2.44
N MET A 808 -12.10 -23.82 -1.47
CA MET A 808 -11.45 -24.52 -0.35
C MET A 808 -10.49 -25.61 -0.84
N THR A 809 -10.95 -26.45 -1.75
CA THR A 809 -10.13 -27.51 -2.35
C THR A 809 -8.93 -26.92 -3.09
N TYR A 810 -9.15 -25.87 -3.89
CA TYR A 810 -8.06 -25.19 -4.59
C TYR A 810 -7.03 -24.63 -3.61
N ILE A 811 -7.41 -23.81 -2.61
CA ILE A 811 -6.43 -23.23 -1.68
C ILE A 811 -5.76 -24.29 -0.81
N ARG A 812 -6.40 -25.43 -0.55
CA ARG A 812 -5.83 -26.56 0.19
C ARG A 812 -4.83 -27.38 -0.63
N GLN A 813 -4.80 -27.20 -1.94
CA GLN A 813 -3.94 -27.95 -2.88
C GLN A 813 -3.07 -27.05 -3.76
N ALA A 814 -3.23 -25.73 -3.70
CA ALA A 814 -2.44 -24.74 -4.41
C ALA A 814 -1.16 -24.39 -3.64
N TRP A 815 -0.14 -23.91 -4.36
CA TRP A 815 1.12 -23.43 -3.77
C TRP A 815 1.82 -24.50 -2.91
N ASP A 816 1.78 -25.77 -3.31
CA ASP A 816 2.28 -26.94 -2.55
C ASP A 816 1.58 -27.18 -1.21
N ASN A 817 0.40 -26.60 -1.00
CA ASN A 817 -0.50 -27.11 0.02
C ASN A 817 -0.91 -28.54 -0.36
N THR A 818 -1.00 -29.44 0.62
CA THR A 818 -1.23 -30.88 0.39
C THR A 818 -2.41 -31.40 1.21
N ALA A 819 -3.33 -30.53 1.60
CA ALA A 819 -4.47 -30.92 2.42
C ALA A 819 -5.57 -31.57 1.57
N SER A 820 -6.42 -32.37 2.22
CA SER A 820 -7.51 -33.10 1.57
C SER A 820 -8.47 -32.15 0.84
N ALA A 821 -9.08 -32.62 -0.25
CA ALA A 821 -10.19 -31.92 -0.89
C ALA A 821 -11.37 -31.74 0.09
N VAL A 822 -12.20 -30.73 -0.19
CA VAL A 822 -13.45 -30.47 0.52
C VAL A 822 -14.57 -30.61 -0.51
N MET A 823 -15.54 -31.46 -0.23
CA MET A 823 -16.63 -31.75 -1.16
C MET A 823 -17.84 -30.83 -0.86
N PRO A 824 -18.73 -30.57 -1.83
CA PRO A 824 -19.91 -29.73 -1.62
C PRO A 824 -20.80 -30.19 -0.45
N GLU A 825 -20.86 -31.50 -0.20
CA GLU A 825 -21.61 -32.10 0.91
C GLU A 825 -21.05 -31.71 2.29
N ASP A 826 -19.73 -31.53 2.40
CA ASP A 826 -19.07 -31.11 3.63
C ASP A 826 -19.50 -29.68 3.99
N VAL A 827 -19.48 -28.79 3.01
CA VAL A 827 -19.94 -27.41 3.17
C VAL A 827 -21.42 -27.35 3.51
N THR A 828 -22.25 -28.15 2.80
CA THR A 828 -23.69 -28.24 3.06
C THR A 828 -23.96 -28.64 4.51
N ARG A 829 -23.23 -29.65 5.02
CA ARG A 829 -23.32 -30.10 6.42
C ARG A 829 -22.97 -28.98 7.38
N ILE A 830 -21.83 -28.29 7.18
CA ILE A 830 -21.38 -27.22 8.08
C ILE A 830 -22.33 -26.03 8.07
N ARG A 831 -22.78 -25.59 6.90
CA ARG A 831 -23.78 -24.53 6.75
C ARG A 831 -25.07 -24.88 7.50
N GLY A 832 -25.49 -26.15 7.45
CA GLY A 832 -26.64 -26.66 8.19
C GLY A 832 -26.49 -26.56 9.71
N LEU A 833 -25.33 -26.94 10.25
CA LEU A 833 -25.04 -26.92 11.68
C LEU A 833 -25.00 -25.50 12.28
N HIS A 834 -24.61 -24.51 11.49
CA HIS A 834 -24.43 -23.13 11.94
C HIS A 834 -25.40 -22.14 11.26
N ARG A 835 -26.55 -22.66 10.82
CA ARG A 835 -27.59 -21.87 10.15
C ARG A 835 -28.05 -20.69 11.02
N GLY A 836 -28.08 -19.50 10.44
CA GLY A 836 -28.54 -18.27 11.10
C GLY A 836 -27.45 -17.47 11.80
N ARG A 837 -26.18 -17.89 11.76
CA ARG A 837 -25.07 -17.04 12.21
C ARG A 837 -24.77 -15.96 11.16
N GLY A 838 -24.93 -14.69 11.54
CA GLY A 838 -24.68 -13.52 10.68
C GLY A 838 -23.42 -12.73 11.03
N ARG A 839 -22.67 -13.11 12.06
CA ARG A 839 -21.44 -12.42 12.49
C ARG A 839 -20.18 -13.27 12.27
N PRO A 840 -19.05 -12.63 11.94
CA PRO A 840 -17.74 -13.28 11.88
C PRO A 840 -17.39 -14.05 13.15
N TRP A 841 -16.55 -15.07 13.00
CA TRP A 841 -15.99 -15.81 14.13
C TRP A 841 -14.84 -15.05 14.77
N THR A 842 -14.65 -15.23 16.07
CA THR A 842 -13.33 -14.97 16.69
C THR A 842 -12.52 -16.26 16.74
N ILE A 843 -11.20 -16.12 16.90
CA ILE A 843 -10.33 -17.29 17.06
C ILE A 843 -10.73 -18.15 18.27
N THR A 844 -11.04 -17.49 19.38
CA THR A 844 -11.48 -18.12 20.64
C THR A 844 -12.75 -18.93 20.45
N GLU A 845 -13.71 -18.44 19.66
CA GLU A 845 -14.95 -19.17 19.38
C GLU A 845 -14.70 -20.40 18.50
N LEU A 846 -13.81 -20.32 17.51
CA LEU A 846 -13.45 -21.46 16.69
C LEU A 846 -12.68 -22.51 17.49
N ASP A 847 -11.74 -22.10 18.34
CA ASP A 847 -10.97 -23.02 19.19
C ASP A 847 -11.88 -23.76 20.19
N ALA A 848 -12.93 -23.11 20.68
CA ALA A 848 -13.92 -23.74 21.56
C ALA A 848 -14.75 -24.83 20.86
N LEU A 849 -14.90 -24.78 19.54
CA LEU A 849 -15.60 -25.81 18.76
C LEU A 849 -14.72 -27.05 18.52
N SER A 850 -13.40 -26.85 18.40
CA SER A 850 -12.42 -27.92 18.17
C SER A 850 -12.03 -28.70 19.45
N GLY A 851 -12.55 -28.30 20.62
CA GLY A 851 -12.23 -28.88 21.93
C GLY A 851 -13.21 -29.94 22.46
N ASN A 852 -14.10 -30.48 21.62
CA ASN A 852 -15.05 -31.55 21.97
C ASN A 852 -14.74 -32.86 21.24
#